data_AF-T1J962-F1
#
_entry.id   AF-T1J962-F1
#
_cell.length_a   1.000
_cell.length_b   1.000
_cell.length_c   1.000
_cell.angle_alpha   90.00
_cell.angle_beta   90.00
_cell.angle_gamma   90.00
#
_symmetry.space_group_name_H-M   'P 1'
#
loop_
_entity.id
_entity.type
_entity.pdbx_description
1 polymer ?
#
loop_
_entity_poly.entity_id
_entity_poly.type
_entity_poly.pdbx_seq_one_letter_code
_entity_poly.pdbx_strand_id
1 'polypeptide(L)'
;MRLQDKVAIVTGASRGLGAAIATELASEGCSLTLVGRTSTRLDSVKFECQKISTATQKPLTIAGDLTQSDFRQYVVQETLKRFSKIDILVNNAGIMELGSVQQSTLEAFDKTFDINFRVPYDLCRLCIPHLKKIKGCIINMSSIVSVRPNYTVTPYAISKAAMDQLTVCLAAELGSSAVRVVSINPGVIPTNLWEFENMNEEENKEFIKSFESSHALNRNGTPREVAKIVAVMASDVASFISGSRILVDGGMATLYIRIRTIPARWLHCPRKAIRLVDDKFVEILEKLSWSVGVAITEFAQASPPGIYKADYLRKLFTRYGDSSKLPTGPAPTLPLLPDWYIEFDGVEREYDGKRSIDYIVSQHDIGSIMSNNSNFSIPARWLYCPRKAVRLVGEKFLPFKTPLNSKFDDQIPPECLFQPSMMLSIMRSYNAKLGLWIDLTNTDRFYDKMEIESRGISYIKLPCRGHNECPTADQTREFINICANFISKHPTELIGIHCTHGFNRTGFLIVSYLVEKFSWSVRAAIAEFAEARPTGIYKEEYLLELFTRYGDPSKLPILPPLPEWCNEGHAVEDKGRRRGKEFDKSNPSFMDGVKGMSPITHPKLLEIQRRCQDMCEWRSTGFPGLQPVSINFENLAFLQKKPYKVSWKADGTRYMMLIDGANEVYFLDRDNCVFQVSNLRFPRRKFPDEHVFGTLVDGEMVIDRVDGKALCNYLVYDIVKFENQEVGKTDFDRRMFCIRKELVEPRQMAKTNGLIDRSAEHFSFRMKEFWDVSLTRDLLSEKFTKQLGHEVDGLVYQPMLMDYSGGPNLEVLKWKPPSLNSVDFKLVLGKEERPGMLPGLKGLLFVGKLNTHFAEIKVTKELESLDQKIIECKVENNEWIFMRERTDKSFPNSHKTAISVCNSIRTPITKERLLDFIDNYRWQPKKRPLPEDNCHSSKRRKH
;
A
#
# COMPACT_ATOMS: atom_id res chain seq x y z
N MET A 1 -44.20 10.58 -10.39
CA MET A 1 -43.30 11.44 -11.18
C MET A 1 -42.31 12.08 -10.24
N ARG A 2 -41.02 11.83 -10.46
CA ARG A 2 -39.92 12.19 -9.56
C ARG A 2 -39.41 13.62 -9.75
N LEU A 3 -39.75 14.24 -10.89
CA LEU A 3 -39.19 15.52 -11.33
C LEU A 3 -40.29 16.53 -11.68
N GLN A 4 -41.48 16.36 -11.10
CA GLN A 4 -42.60 17.26 -11.29
C GLN A 4 -42.17 18.70 -10.95
N ASP A 5 -42.50 19.63 -11.85
CA ASP A 5 -42.21 21.06 -11.74
C ASP A 5 -40.72 21.44 -11.71
N LYS A 6 -39.80 20.51 -11.98
CA LYS A 6 -38.37 20.80 -12.15
C LYS A 6 -38.09 21.28 -13.57
N VAL A 7 -37.10 22.16 -13.74
CA VAL A 7 -36.64 22.67 -15.04
C VAL A 7 -35.24 22.14 -15.37
N ALA A 8 -35.09 21.44 -16.49
CA ALA A 8 -33.81 20.89 -16.92
C ALA A 8 -33.32 21.48 -18.25
N ILE A 9 -32.01 21.77 -18.33
CA ILE A 9 -31.31 22.01 -19.60
C ILE A 9 -30.65 20.70 -20.01
N VAL A 10 -30.91 20.22 -21.23
CA VAL A 10 -30.27 19.02 -21.80
C VAL A 10 -29.50 19.40 -23.06
N THR A 11 -28.17 19.24 -23.03
CA THR A 11 -27.32 19.50 -24.20
C THR A 11 -27.18 18.28 -25.10
N GLY A 12 -27.05 18.49 -26.41
CA GLY A 12 -27.02 17.39 -27.38
C GLY A 12 -28.36 16.64 -27.47
N ALA A 13 -29.48 17.31 -27.20
CA ALA A 13 -30.80 16.70 -27.06
C ALA A 13 -31.46 16.28 -28.39
N SER A 14 -30.87 16.64 -29.53
CA SER A 14 -31.50 16.42 -30.85
C SER A 14 -31.52 14.95 -31.31
N ARG A 15 -30.71 14.06 -30.73
CA ARG A 15 -30.63 12.64 -31.14
C ARG A 15 -29.99 11.76 -30.07
N GLY A 16 -29.97 10.44 -30.30
CA GLY A 16 -29.25 9.45 -29.51
C GLY A 16 -29.57 9.53 -28.02
N LEU A 17 -28.53 9.57 -27.19
CA LEU A 17 -28.66 9.56 -25.73
C LEU A 17 -29.35 10.82 -25.19
N GLY A 18 -29.07 12.00 -25.76
CA GLY A 18 -29.68 13.25 -25.30
C GLY A 18 -31.18 13.29 -25.54
N ALA A 19 -31.65 12.75 -26.67
CA ALA A 19 -33.07 12.60 -26.94
C ALA A 19 -33.74 11.64 -25.95
N ALA A 20 -33.12 10.49 -25.66
CA ALA A 20 -33.65 9.54 -24.68
C ALA A 20 -33.73 10.13 -23.26
N ILE A 21 -32.71 10.90 -22.85
CA ILE A 21 -32.72 11.65 -21.58
C ILE A 21 -33.86 12.66 -21.56
N ALA A 22 -34.03 13.45 -22.61
CA ALA A 22 -35.12 14.42 -22.71
C ALA A 22 -36.50 13.75 -22.60
N THR A 23 -36.72 12.64 -23.31
CA THR A 23 -37.96 11.86 -23.25
C THR A 23 -38.21 11.31 -21.84
N GLU A 24 -37.21 10.74 -21.18
CA GLU A 24 -37.36 10.21 -19.82
C GLU A 24 -37.66 11.32 -18.80
N LEU A 25 -36.91 12.43 -18.83
CA LEU A 25 -37.15 13.58 -17.94
C LEU A 25 -38.55 14.18 -18.16
N ALA A 26 -39.00 14.28 -19.42
CA ALA A 26 -40.34 14.74 -19.77
C ALA A 26 -41.42 13.84 -19.15
N SER A 27 -41.26 12.51 -19.24
CA SER A 27 -42.17 11.52 -18.65
C SER A 27 -42.24 11.58 -17.11
N GLU A 28 -41.21 12.15 -16.48
CA GLU A 28 -41.13 12.36 -15.04
C GLU A 28 -41.65 13.74 -14.58
N GLY A 29 -42.29 14.50 -15.49
CA GLY A 29 -42.93 15.79 -15.20
C GLY A 29 -41.99 16.99 -15.29
N CYS A 30 -40.80 16.85 -15.87
CA CYS A 30 -39.82 17.91 -15.98
C CYS A 30 -40.11 18.85 -17.17
N SER A 31 -40.01 20.16 -16.96
CA SER A 31 -39.98 21.16 -18.02
C SER A 31 -38.58 21.25 -18.62
N LEU A 32 -38.45 21.27 -19.95
CA LEU A 32 -37.16 21.06 -20.62
C LEU A 32 -36.75 22.23 -21.50
N THR A 33 -35.45 22.55 -21.47
CA THR A 33 -34.75 23.24 -22.55
C THR A 33 -33.85 22.26 -23.28
N LEU A 34 -34.14 22.04 -24.55
CA LEU A 34 -33.46 21.10 -25.43
C LEU A 34 -32.49 21.86 -26.33
N VAL A 35 -31.20 21.57 -26.21
CA VAL A 35 -30.14 22.26 -26.95
C VAL A 35 -29.47 21.30 -27.92
N GLY A 36 -29.29 21.72 -29.18
CA GLY A 36 -28.65 20.95 -30.23
C GLY A 36 -28.41 21.78 -31.49
N ARG A 37 -27.80 21.21 -32.53
CA ARG A 37 -27.47 21.97 -33.76
C ARG A 37 -28.58 21.97 -34.80
N THR A 38 -29.41 20.92 -34.83
CA THR A 38 -30.40 20.71 -35.89
C THR A 38 -31.80 20.99 -35.36
N SER A 39 -32.42 22.10 -35.81
CA SER A 39 -33.76 22.52 -35.32
C SER A 39 -34.83 21.46 -35.58
N THR A 40 -34.89 20.90 -36.78
CA THR A 40 -35.90 19.89 -37.16
C THR A 40 -35.87 18.66 -36.26
N ARG A 41 -34.68 18.16 -35.91
CA ARG A 41 -34.53 17.04 -34.98
C ARG A 41 -34.92 17.40 -33.55
N LEU A 42 -34.61 18.63 -33.10
CA LEU A 42 -35.05 19.12 -31.80
C LEU A 42 -36.58 19.23 -31.73
N ASP A 43 -37.24 19.65 -32.80
CA ASP A 43 -38.70 19.74 -32.87
C ASP A 43 -39.35 18.35 -32.81
N SER A 44 -38.77 17.34 -33.45
CA SER A 44 -39.22 15.94 -33.30
C SER A 44 -39.12 15.46 -31.85
N VAL A 45 -37.99 15.68 -31.19
CA VAL A 45 -37.82 15.30 -29.77
C VAL A 45 -38.77 16.07 -28.87
N LYS A 46 -38.97 17.37 -29.13
CA LYS A 46 -39.95 18.21 -28.43
C LYS A 46 -41.37 17.65 -28.57
N PHE A 47 -41.77 17.21 -29.76
CA PHE A 47 -43.07 16.59 -29.99
C PHE A 47 -43.24 15.29 -29.18
N GLU A 48 -42.23 14.42 -29.17
CA GLU A 48 -42.27 13.19 -28.37
C GLU A 48 -42.33 13.48 -26.86
N CYS A 49 -41.52 14.44 -26.38
CA CYS A 49 -41.60 14.90 -24.99
C CYS A 49 -42.99 15.45 -24.64
N GLN A 50 -43.64 16.19 -25.54
CA GLN A 50 -44.98 16.75 -25.29
C GLN A 50 -46.07 15.68 -25.16
N LYS A 51 -45.97 14.57 -25.90
CA LYS A 51 -46.96 13.47 -25.83
C LYS A 51 -46.98 12.77 -24.47
N ILE A 52 -45.82 12.68 -23.82
CA ILE A 52 -45.62 11.89 -22.60
C ILE A 52 -45.49 12.74 -21.34
N SER A 53 -45.29 14.05 -21.48
CA SER A 53 -45.08 14.94 -20.34
C SER A 53 -46.38 15.40 -19.71
N THR A 54 -46.39 15.44 -18.39
CA THR A 54 -47.42 16.10 -17.56
C THR A 54 -47.03 17.53 -17.19
N ALA A 55 -45.87 18.02 -17.64
CA ALA A 55 -45.43 19.37 -17.35
C ALA A 55 -46.37 20.39 -18.00
N THR A 56 -46.72 21.43 -17.25
CA THR A 56 -47.62 22.50 -17.73
C THR A 56 -47.02 23.32 -18.86
N GLN A 57 -45.69 23.34 -18.97
CA GLN A 57 -44.98 24.15 -19.94
C GLN A 57 -44.34 23.28 -21.02
N LYS A 58 -44.62 23.63 -22.28
CA LYS A 58 -44.00 22.99 -23.46
C LYS A 58 -42.47 23.14 -23.44
N PRO A 59 -41.71 22.11 -23.84
CA PRO A 59 -40.25 22.19 -23.98
C PRO A 59 -39.81 23.34 -24.89
N LEU A 60 -38.77 24.04 -24.47
CA LEU A 60 -38.06 25.07 -25.23
C LEU A 60 -36.97 24.40 -26.08
N THR A 61 -36.89 24.73 -27.37
CA THR A 61 -35.85 24.23 -28.26
C THR A 61 -34.92 25.39 -28.64
N ILE A 62 -33.61 25.18 -28.49
CA ILE A 62 -32.60 26.19 -28.84
C ILE A 62 -31.58 25.54 -29.77
N ALA A 63 -31.56 25.99 -31.03
CA ALA A 63 -30.67 25.50 -32.06
C ALA A 63 -29.41 26.37 -32.18
N GLY A 64 -28.22 25.77 -32.13
CA GLY A 64 -26.95 26.49 -32.34
C GLY A 64 -25.72 25.69 -31.92
N ASP A 65 -24.56 26.32 -32.05
CA ASP A 65 -23.27 25.71 -31.73
C ASP A 65 -22.82 26.06 -30.31
N LEU A 66 -22.67 25.04 -29.47
CA LEU A 66 -22.26 25.18 -28.09
C LEU A 66 -20.80 25.62 -27.93
N THR A 67 -19.93 25.50 -28.95
CA THR A 67 -18.54 26.01 -28.89
C THR A 67 -18.47 27.54 -28.75
N GLN A 68 -19.51 28.24 -29.19
CA GLN A 68 -19.61 29.69 -29.11
C GLN A 68 -20.02 30.15 -27.71
N SER A 69 -19.22 31.03 -27.08
CA SER A 69 -19.48 31.52 -25.72
C SER A 69 -20.81 32.22 -25.57
N ASP A 70 -21.14 33.07 -26.53
CA ASP A 70 -22.35 33.91 -26.47
C ASP A 70 -23.61 33.05 -26.62
N PHE A 71 -23.52 31.95 -27.38
CA PHE A 71 -24.60 31.00 -27.49
C PHE A 71 -24.86 30.26 -26.18
N ARG A 72 -23.83 29.88 -25.42
CA ARG A 72 -24.01 29.26 -24.09
C ARG A 72 -24.68 30.22 -23.11
N GLN A 73 -24.35 31.52 -23.15
CA GLN A 73 -25.03 32.54 -22.36
C GLN A 73 -26.51 32.68 -22.78
N TYR A 74 -26.76 32.74 -24.09
CA TYR A 74 -28.10 32.82 -24.65
C TYR A 74 -28.99 31.64 -24.21
N VAL A 75 -28.46 30.40 -24.21
CA VAL A 75 -29.17 29.21 -23.72
C VAL A 75 -29.65 29.38 -22.29
N VAL A 76 -28.79 29.85 -21.39
CA VAL A 76 -29.12 30.06 -19.97
C VAL A 76 -30.15 31.19 -19.82
N GLN A 77 -29.97 32.29 -20.54
CA GLN A 77 -30.88 33.44 -20.50
C GLN A 77 -32.29 33.10 -20.99
N GLU A 78 -32.43 32.42 -22.13
CA GLU A 78 -33.74 32.05 -22.66
C GLU A 78 -34.42 30.96 -21.79
N THR A 79 -33.64 30.07 -21.17
CA THR A 79 -34.18 29.13 -20.18
C THR A 79 -34.80 29.87 -19.00
N LEU A 80 -34.07 30.85 -18.44
CA LEU A 80 -34.54 31.66 -17.31
C LEU A 80 -35.73 32.55 -17.70
N LYS A 81 -35.72 33.14 -18.90
CA LYS A 81 -36.84 33.94 -19.41
C LYS A 81 -38.11 33.10 -19.57
N ARG A 82 -37.97 31.84 -20.00
CA ARG A 82 -39.09 30.93 -20.25
C ARG A 82 -39.66 30.31 -18.97
N PHE A 83 -38.79 29.90 -18.05
CA PHE A 83 -39.15 29.05 -16.91
C PHE A 83 -38.82 29.67 -15.53
N SER A 84 -38.18 30.83 -15.50
CA SER A 84 -37.76 31.59 -14.29
C SER A 84 -36.73 30.92 -13.38
N LYS A 85 -36.36 29.66 -13.64
CA LYS A 85 -35.41 28.89 -12.83
C LYS A 85 -34.69 27.82 -13.66
N ILE A 86 -33.63 27.26 -13.08
CA ILE A 86 -32.90 26.10 -13.60
C ILE A 86 -32.70 25.16 -12.42
N ASP A 87 -33.33 23.99 -12.46
CA ASP A 87 -33.19 22.96 -11.42
C ASP A 87 -32.08 21.96 -11.73
N ILE A 88 -31.94 21.59 -13.01
CA ILE A 88 -31.08 20.52 -13.48
C ILE A 88 -30.28 20.98 -14.71
N LEU A 89 -28.97 20.75 -14.70
CA LEU A 89 -28.12 20.88 -15.89
C LEU A 89 -27.62 19.48 -16.30
N VAL A 90 -27.98 19.02 -17.50
CA VAL A 90 -27.46 17.77 -18.08
C VAL A 90 -26.48 18.10 -19.20
N ASN A 91 -25.19 17.98 -18.89
CA ASN A 91 -24.09 18.13 -19.85
C ASN A 91 -23.91 16.82 -20.62
N ASN A 92 -24.66 16.65 -21.72
CA ASN A 92 -24.66 15.43 -22.54
C ASN A 92 -24.02 15.61 -23.92
N ALA A 93 -23.93 16.82 -24.46
CA ALA A 93 -23.29 17.05 -25.76
C ALA A 93 -21.87 16.46 -25.78
N GLY A 94 -21.56 15.72 -26.84
CA GLY A 94 -20.25 15.11 -26.99
C GLY A 94 -19.98 14.57 -28.40
N ILE A 95 -18.70 14.47 -28.73
CA ILE A 95 -18.17 13.85 -29.94
C ILE A 95 -17.09 12.84 -29.59
N MET A 96 -16.87 11.87 -30.47
CA MET A 96 -15.81 10.86 -30.34
C MET A 96 -15.09 10.75 -31.67
N GLU A 97 -13.77 10.85 -31.63
CA GLU A 97 -12.89 10.66 -32.79
C GLU A 97 -11.93 9.51 -32.50
N LEU A 98 -11.72 8.63 -33.49
CA LEU A 98 -10.77 7.52 -33.39
C LEU A 98 -9.34 8.06 -33.55
N GLY A 99 -8.43 7.58 -32.71
CA GLY A 99 -7.00 7.84 -32.82
C GLY A 99 -6.23 7.58 -31.53
N SER A 100 -5.03 7.06 -31.70
CA SER A 100 -3.98 7.10 -30.68
C SER A 100 -3.29 8.46 -30.66
N VAL A 101 -2.46 8.73 -29.65
CA VAL A 101 -1.67 9.97 -29.57
C VAL A 101 -0.82 10.22 -30.83
N GLN A 102 -0.37 9.17 -31.51
CA GLN A 102 0.42 9.30 -32.74
C GLN A 102 -0.45 9.62 -33.97
N GLN A 103 -1.73 9.24 -33.96
CA GLN A 103 -2.63 9.34 -35.10
C GLN A 103 -3.55 10.56 -35.03
N SER A 104 -3.94 10.98 -33.82
CA SER A 104 -4.80 12.14 -33.61
C SER A 104 -4.02 13.44 -33.85
N THR A 105 -4.61 14.36 -34.63
CA THR A 105 -4.06 15.71 -34.78
C THR A 105 -4.40 16.57 -33.56
N LEU A 106 -3.69 17.69 -33.39
CA LEU A 106 -4.00 18.63 -32.32
C LEU A 106 -5.36 19.30 -32.54
N GLU A 107 -5.76 19.54 -33.78
CA GLU A 107 -7.07 20.11 -34.12
C GLU A 107 -8.21 19.17 -33.72
N ALA A 108 -8.06 17.88 -33.97
CA ALA A 108 -8.98 16.82 -33.54
C ALA A 108 -9.07 16.74 -32.01
N PHE A 109 -7.93 16.82 -31.33
CA PHE A 109 -7.84 16.87 -29.88
C PHE A 109 -8.57 18.10 -29.30
N ASP A 110 -8.27 19.29 -29.82
CA ASP A 110 -8.84 20.56 -29.37
C ASP A 110 -10.35 20.60 -29.60
N LYS A 111 -10.82 20.18 -30.77
CA LYS A 111 -12.25 20.07 -31.08
C LYS A 111 -12.97 19.10 -30.13
N THR A 112 -12.35 17.96 -29.83
CA THR A 112 -12.89 16.98 -28.86
C THR A 112 -12.97 17.60 -27.46
N PHE A 113 -11.92 18.28 -27.01
CA PHE A 113 -11.90 18.93 -25.69
C PHE A 113 -12.84 20.13 -25.59
N ASP A 114 -12.97 20.91 -26.66
CA ASP A 114 -13.85 22.07 -26.71
C ASP A 114 -15.30 21.66 -26.46
N ILE A 115 -15.79 20.67 -27.23
CA ILE A 115 -17.15 20.14 -27.07
C ILE A 115 -17.32 19.32 -25.79
N ASN A 116 -16.42 18.37 -25.50
CA ASN A 116 -16.66 17.39 -24.42
C ASN A 116 -16.35 17.94 -23.03
N PHE A 117 -15.55 19.00 -22.91
CA PHE A 117 -15.08 19.50 -21.61
C PHE A 117 -15.25 21.02 -21.45
N ARG A 118 -14.75 21.84 -22.39
CA ARG A 118 -14.81 23.31 -22.25
C ARG A 118 -16.26 23.82 -22.22
N VAL A 119 -17.12 23.28 -23.08
CA VAL A 119 -18.55 23.59 -23.10
C VAL A 119 -19.24 23.24 -21.77
N PRO A 120 -19.16 21.99 -21.25
CA PRO A 120 -19.70 21.66 -19.93
C PRO A 120 -19.15 22.53 -18.79
N TYR A 121 -17.85 22.81 -18.79
CA TYR A 121 -17.21 23.66 -17.77
C TYR A 121 -17.84 25.06 -17.75
N ASP A 122 -17.99 25.68 -18.91
CA ASP A 122 -18.56 27.03 -19.02
C ASP A 122 -20.07 27.06 -18.72
N LEU A 123 -20.83 26.04 -19.15
CA LEU A 123 -22.24 25.91 -18.78
C LEU A 123 -22.44 25.71 -17.28
N CYS A 124 -21.58 24.92 -16.62
CA CYS A 124 -21.58 24.83 -15.16
C CYS A 124 -21.35 26.21 -14.55
N ARG A 125 -20.32 26.95 -14.98
CA ARG A 125 -20.02 28.31 -14.51
C ARG A 125 -21.23 29.26 -14.64
N LEU A 126 -21.93 29.23 -15.77
CA LEU A 126 -23.11 30.07 -16.03
C LEU A 126 -24.35 29.64 -15.23
N CYS A 127 -24.56 28.34 -15.03
CA CYS A 127 -25.74 27.82 -14.31
C CYS A 127 -25.59 27.81 -12.79
N ILE A 128 -24.37 27.74 -12.24
CA ILE A 128 -24.11 27.65 -10.79
C ILE A 128 -24.84 28.72 -9.97
N PRO A 129 -24.82 30.02 -10.33
CA PRO A 129 -25.54 31.06 -9.57
C PRO A 129 -27.05 30.81 -9.44
N HIS A 130 -27.65 30.14 -10.43
CA HIS A 130 -29.07 29.81 -10.44
C HIS A 130 -29.34 28.50 -9.69
N LEU A 131 -28.50 27.48 -9.89
CA LEU A 131 -28.59 26.20 -9.20
C LEU A 131 -28.43 26.35 -7.68
N LYS A 132 -27.54 27.24 -7.21
CA LYS A 132 -27.37 27.51 -5.77
C LYS A 132 -28.64 28.04 -5.11
N LYS A 133 -29.46 28.84 -5.80
CA LYS A 133 -30.69 29.41 -5.25
C LYS A 133 -31.74 28.35 -4.93
N ILE A 134 -31.75 27.25 -5.68
CA ILE A 134 -32.78 26.21 -5.63
C ILE A 134 -32.24 24.87 -5.12
N LYS A 135 -30.94 24.78 -4.78
CA LYS A 135 -30.24 23.54 -4.37
C LYS A 135 -30.29 22.46 -5.47
N GLY A 136 -29.83 22.84 -6.66
CA GLY A 136 -30.03 22.10 -7.90
C GLY A 136 -29.11 20.90 -8.09
N CYS A 137 -29.15 20.35 -9.31
CA CYS A 137 -28.34 19.20 -9.68
C CYS A 137 -27.62 19.42 -11.03
N ILE A 138 -26.36 19.01 -11.11
CA ILE A 138 -25.58 18.93 -12.35
C ILE A 138 -25.30 17.47 -12.65
N ILE A 139 -25.67 17.02 -13.84
CA ILE A 139 -25.39 15.70 -14.38
C ILE A 139 -24.40 15.84 -15.53
N ASN A 140 -23.22 15.26 -15.36
CA ASN A 140 -22.16 15.25 -16.36
C ASN A 140 -22.12 13.89 -17.06
N MET A 141 -22.28 13.87 -18.39
CA MET A 141 -22.15 12.63 -19.16
C MET A 141 -20.69 12.35 -19.50
N SER A 142 -20.13 11.39 -18.79
CA SER A 142 -18.81 10.82 -19.03
C SER A 142 -18.92 9.56 -19.91
N SER A 143 -18.05 8.59 -19.73
CA SER A 143 -18.07 7.30 -20.43
C SER A 143 -17.28 6.27 -19.63
N ILE A 144 -17.52 4.98 -19.88
CA ILE A 144 -16.71 3.89 -19.35
C ILE A 144 -15.22 4.05 -19.67
N VAL A 145 -14.88 4.74 -20.77
CA VAL A 145 -13.48 4.95 -21.18
C VAL A 145 -12.71 5.90 -20.25
N SER A 146 -13.39 6.63 -19.35
CA SER A 146 -12.73 7.45 -18.33
C SER A 146 -12.05 6.61 -17.26
N VAL A 147 -12.54 5.38 -17.03
CA VAL A 147 -12.02 4.43 -16.04
C VAL A 147 -11.41 3.18 -16.67
N ARG A 148 -11.78 2.84 -17.91
CA ARG A 148 -11.23 1.75 -18.72
C ARG A 148 -10.46 2.32 -19.91
N PRO A 149 -9.13 2.23 -19.96
CA PRO A 149 -8.37 2.81 -21.07
C PRO A 149 -8.75 2.14 -22.39
N ASN A 150 -8.96 2.96 -23.41
CA ASN A 150 -9.11 2.52 -24.79
C ASN A 150 -8.15 3.32 -25.67
N TYR A 151 -7.09 2.64 -26.14
CA TYR A 151 -6.00 3.26 -26.89
C TYR A 151 -6.41 3.73 -28.30
N THR A 152 -7.59 3.30 -28.79
CA THR A 152 -8.09 3.71 -30.10
C THR A 152 -8.89 5.02 -30.08
N VAL A 153 -9.12 5.63 -28.91
CA VAL A 153 -9.92 6.87 -28.74
C VAL A 153 -9.29 7.79 -27.71
N THR A 154 -7.98 8.00 -27.77
CA THR A 154 -7.21 8.63 -26.68
C THR A 154 -7.71 10.04 -26.34
N PRO A 155 -7.90 10.99 -27.29
CA PRO A 155 -8.42 12.32 -26.97
C PRO A 155 -9.80 12.29 -26.28
N TYR A 156 -10.70 11.44 -26.79
CA TYR A 156 -12.02 11.24 -26.23
C TYR A 156 -11.94 10.71 -24.79
N ALA A 157 -11.15 9.66 -24.55
CA ALA A 157 -10.98 9.08 -23.21
C ALA A 157 -10.45 10.09 -22.20
N ILE A 158 -9.46 10.91 -22.56
CA ILE A 158 -8.93 11.97 -21.69
C ILE A 158 -10.01 13.02 -21.41
N SER A 159 -10.78 13.45 -22.42
CA SER A 159 -11.86 14.44 -22.23
C SER A 159 -12.94 13.93 -21.25
N LYS A 160 -13.25 12.62 -21.27
CA LYS A 160 -14.21 12.00 -20.35
C LYS A 160 -13.63 11.80 -18.95
N ALA A 161 -12.34 11.50 -18.81
CA ALA A 161 -11.64 11.53 -17.52
C ALA A 161 -11.62 12.94 -16.90
N ALA A 162 -11.45 13.99 -17.72
CA ALA A 162 -11.53 15.37 -17.28
C ALA A 162 -12.94 15.72 -16.74
N MET A 163 -14.01 15.24 -17.39
CA MET A 163 -15.39 15.40 -16.91
C MET A 163 -15.64 14.72 -15.56
N ASP A 164 -15.07 13.54 -15.33
CA ASP A 164 -15.14 12.86 -14.04
C ASP A 164 -14.42 13.66 -12.95
N GLN A 165 -13.28 14.28 -13.25
CA GLN A 165 -12.57 15.13 -12.31
C GLN A 165 -13.32 16.44 -12.03
N LEU A 166 -13.88 17.07 -13.06
CA LEU A 166 -14.73 18.26 -12.92
C LEU A 166 -15.91 18.01 -11.98
N THR A 167 -16.52 16.82 -12.10
CA THR A 167 -17.63 16.40 -11.23
C THR A 167 -17.23 16.38 -9.77
N VAL A 168 -16.08 15.78 -9.43
CA VAL A 168 -15.59 15.69 -8.05
C VAL A 168 -15.25 17.08 -7.49
N CYS A 169 -14.57 17.92 -8.28
CA CYS A 169 -14.22 19.28 -7.89
C CYS A 169 -15.47 20.13 -7.63
N LEU A 170 -16.43 20.15 -8.55
CA LEU A 170 -17.67 20.93 -8.38
C LEU A 170 -18.55 20.39 -7.24
N ALA A 171 -18.57 19.08 -6.99
CA ALA A 171 -19.28 18.53 -5.84
C ALA A 171 -18.72 19.05 -4.51
N ALA A 172 -17.39 19.10 -4.38
CA ALA A 172 -16.73 19.64 -3.19
C ALA A 172 -16.94 21.16 -3.06
N GLU A 173 -16.86 21.91 -4.18
CA GLU A 173 -17.05 23.36 -4.20
C GLU A 173 -18.50 23.78 -3.85
N LEU A 174 -19.49 23.04 -4.35
CA LEU A 174 -20.89 23.44 -4.29
C LEU A 174 -21.69 22.76 -3.16
N GLY A 175 -21.06 21.82 -2.44
CA GLY A 175 -21.72 21.05 -1.37
C GLY A 175 -22.29 21.90 -0.24
N SER A 176 -21.60 22.99 0.14
CA SER A 176 -22.10 23.96 1.15
C SER A 176 -23.37 24.69 0.71
N SER A 177 -23.61 24.77 -0.61
CA SER A 177 -24.83 25.33 -1.20
C SER A 177 -25.89 24.27 -1.50
N ALA A 178 -25.69 23.02 -1.07
CA ALA A 178 -26.54 21.87 -1.31
C ALA A 178 -26.84 21.60 -2.81
N VAL A 179 -25.94 22.00 -3.71
CA VAL A 179 -26.01 21.63 -5.13
C VAL A 179 -25.27 20.32 -5.32
N ARG A 180 -25.93 19.34 -5.97
CA ARG A 180 -25.36 18.02 -6.23
C ARG A 180 -24.73 17.97 -7.60
N VAL A 181 -23.61 17.27 -7.73
CA VAL A 181 -22.92 17.07 -9.01
C VAL A 181 -22.59 15.59 -9.16
N VAL A 182 -23.05 14.95 -10.23
CA VAL A 182 -22.88 13.50 -10.45
C VAL A 182 -22.41 13.26 -11.88
N SER A 183 -21.51 12.30 -12.07
CA SER A 183 -21.08 11.83 -13.39
C SER A 183 -21.79 10.53 -13.73
N ILE A 184 -22.28 10.38 -14.96
CA ILE A 184 -22.80 9.12 -15.50
C ILE A 184 -21.81 8.59 -16.52
N ASN A 185 -21.42 7.32 -16.40
CA ASN A 185 -20.39 6.69 -17.22
C ASN A 185 -20.98 5.49 -17.98
N PRO A 186 -21.58 5.70 -19.16
CA PRO A 186 -22.16 4.61 -19.95
C PRO A 186 -21.10 3.69 -20.56
N GLY A 187 -21.46 2.41 -20.72
CA GLY A 187 -20.74 1.45 -21.57
C GLY A 187 -20.94 1.73 -23.06
N VAL A 188 -20.93 0.69 -23.90
CA VAL A 188 -21.27 0.86 -25.32
C VAL A 188 -22.79 0.98 -25.45
N ILE A 189 -23.23 2.16 -25.86
CA ILE A 189 -24.63 2.47 -26.17
C ILE A 189 -24.72 2.78 -27.68
N PRO A 190 -25.45 1.97 -28.48
CA PRO A 190 -25.63 2.21 -29.91
C PRO A 190 -26.37 3.53 -30.13
N THR A 191 -25.61 4.56 -30.49
CA THR A 191 -26.12 5.92 -30.74
C THR A 191 -25.33 6.51 -31.89
N ASN A 192 -25.77 7.67 -32.37
CA ASN A 192 -25.06 8.41 -33.41
C ASN A 192 -23.63 8.85 -33.03
N LEU A 193 -23.18 8.64 -31.78
CA LEU A 193 -21.79 8.84 -31.38
C LEU A 193 -20.84 7.83 -32.04
N TRP A 194 -21.37 6.69 -32.49
CA TRP A 194 -20.64 5.60 -33.16
C TRP A 194 -20.74 5.68 -34.70
N GLU A 195 -21.30 6.76 -35.24
CA GLU A 195 -21.31 7.01 -36.69
C GLU A 195 -19.96 7.62 -37.08
N PHE A 196 -18.99 6.78 -37.47
CA PHE A 196 -17.69 7.26 -37.95
C PHE A 196 -17.74 7.53 -39.45
N GLU A 197 -17.16 8.66 -39.89
CA GLU A 197 -17.19 9.11 -41.30
C GLU A 197 -16.52 8.11 -42.27
N ASN A 198 -15.63 7.26 -41.77
CA ASN A 198 -14.87 6.27 -42.57
C ASN A 198 -15.50 4.87 -42.58
N MET A 199 -16.70 4.69 -42.04
CA MET A 199 -17.41 3.40 -42.00
C MET A 199 -18.82 3.55 -42.57
N ASN A 200 -19.25 2.58 -43.37
CA ASN A 200 -20.64 2.52 -43.83
C ASN A 200 -21.59 2.05 -42.71
N GLU A 201 -22.90 2.07 -42.97
CA GLU A 201 -23.90 1.77 -41.93
C GLU A 201 -23.82 0.33 -41.40
N GLU A 202 -23.55 -0.65 -42.27
CA GLU A 202 -23.45 -2.06 -41.88
C GLU A 202 -22.15 -2.34 -41.11
N GLU A 203 -21.03 -1.78 -41.56
CA GLU A 203 -19.75 -1.82 -40.84
C GLU A 203 -19.87 -1.22 -39.43
N ASN A 204 -20.57 -0.09 -39.28
CA ASN A 204 -20.80 0.51 -37.96
C ASN A 204 -21.66 -0.39 -37.06
N LYS A 205 -22.70 -1.06 -37.60
CA LYS A 205 -23.53 -2.00 -36.83
C LYS A 205 -22.73 -3.20 -36.37
N GLU A 206 -21.94 -3.81 -37.24
CA GLU A 206 -21.06 -4.94 -36.88
C GLU A 206 -19.99 -4.52 -35.88
N PHE A 207 -19.38 -3.35 -36.06
CA PHE A 207 -18.39 -2.79 -35.14
C PHE A 207 -18.99 -2.60 -33.74
N ILE A 208 -20.17 -1.98 -33.62
CA ILE A 208 -20.87 -1.80 -32.34
C ILE A 208 -21.24 -3.16 -31.73
N LYS A 209 -21.71 -4.11 -32.54
CA LYS A 209 -22.08 -5.46 -32.09
C LYS A 209 -20.88 -6.24 -31.55
N SER A 210 -19.68 -6.02 -32.11
CA SER A 210 -18.46 -6.66 -31.63
C SER A 210 -18.16 -6.39 -30.14
N PHE A 211 -18.66 -5.27 -29.60
CA PHE A 211 -18.50 -4.90 -28.19
C PHE A 211 -19.48 -5.58 -27.23
N GLU A 212 -20.46 -6.36 -27.68
CA GLU A 212 -21.41 -7.05 -26.80
C GLU A 212 -20.70 -7.94 -25.78
N SER A 213 -19.69 -8.70 -26.24
CA SER A 213 -18.84 -9.56 -25.40
C SER A 213 -17.97 -8.82 -24.39
N SER A 214 -17.81 -7.49 -24.56
CA SER A 214 -17.02 -6.67 -23.63
C SER A 214 -17.80 -6.28 -22.36
N HIS A 215 -19.13 -6.51 -22.35
CA HIS A 215 -20.02 -6.29 -21.20
C HIS A 215 -20.26 -7.61 -20.48
N ALA A 216 -20.29 -7.62 -19.14
CA ALA A 216 -20.60 -8.82 -18.36
C ALA A 216 -22.00 -9.38 -18.66
N LEU A 217 -22.92 -8.50 -19.09
CA LEU A 217 -24.26 -8.87 -19.53
C LEU A 217 -24.33 -9.40 -20.98
N ASN A 218 -23.19 -9.51 -21.68
CA ASN A 218 -23.08 -9.97 -23.07
C ASN A 218 -24.03 -9.26 -24.06
N ARG A 219 -24.27 -7.96 -23.82
CA ARG A 219 -25.02 -7.09 -24.73
C ARG A 219 -24.64 -5.64 -24.53
N ASN A 220 -24.87 -4.83 -25.56
CA ASN A 220 -24.79 -3.38 -25.45
C ASN A 220 -25.96 -2.83 -24.61
N GLY A 221 -25.73 -1.67 -23.98
CA GLY A 221 -26.76 -0.95 -23.26
C GLY A 221 -27.65 -0.15 -24.20
N THR A 222 -28.84 0.23 -23.73
CA THR A 222 -29.78 1.05 -24.50
C THR A 222 -29.78 2.51 -24.00
N PRO A 223 -30.07 3.50 -24.86
CA PRO A 223 -30.20 4.90 -24.43
C PRO A 223 -31.19 5.10 -23.29
N ARG A 224 -32.28 4.32 -23.27
CA ARG A 224 -33.32 4.38 -22.24
C ARG A 224 -32.82 3.92 -20.86
N GLU A 225 -31.97 2.91 -20.80
CA GLU A 225 -31.38 2.44 -19.53
C GLU A 225 -30.54 3.53 -18.87
N VAL A 226 -29.74 4.25 -19.67
CA VAL A 226 -28.96 5.39 -19.18
C VAL A 226 -29.86 6.57 -18.80
N ALA A 227 -30.86 6.89 -19.62
CA ALA A 227 -31.80 7.97 -19.35
C ALA A 227 -32.55 7.80 -18.01
N LYS A 228 -32.98 6.57 -17.69
CA LYS A 228 -33.61 6.25 -16.41
C LYS A 228 -32.72 6.57 -15.22
N ILE A 229 -31.43 6.26 -15.31
CA ILE A 229 -30.46 6.58 -14.26
C ILE A 229 -30.25 8.09 -14.14
N VAL A 230 -30.19 8.81 -15.26
CA VAL A 230 -30.14 10.29 -15.24
C VAL A 230 -31.35 10.87 -14.49
N ALA A 231 -32.55 10.35 -14.74
CA ALA A 231 -33.76 10.79 -14.02
C ALA A 231 -33.71 10.47 -12.51
N VAL A 232 -33.20 9.30 -12.10
CA VAL A 232 -32.98 8.99 -10.67
C VAL A 232 -32.00 9.99 -10.06
N MET A 233 -30.84 10.20 -10.69
CA MET A 233 -29.76 11.03 -10.15
C MET A 233 -30.14 12.51 -10.10
N ALA A 234 -30.99 12.97 -11.03
CA ALA A 234 -31.55 14.32 -10.99
C ALA A 234 -32.59 14.53 -9.88
N SER A 235 -33.22 13.45 -9.39
CA SER A 235 -34.30 13.53 -8.39
C SER A 235 -33.80 13.55 -6.94
N ASP A 236 -34.71 13.84 -6.00
CA ASP A 236 -34.43 13.84 -4.56
C ASP A 236 -34.21 12.43 -3.98
N VAL A 237 -34.50 11.37 -4.76
CA VAL A 237 -34.11 9.98 -4.40
C VAL A 237 -32.59 9.87 -4.27
N ALA A 238 -31.84 10.68 -5.03
CA ALA A 238 -30.39 10.77 -4.98
C ALA A 238 -29.90 11.96 -4.13
N SER A 239 -30.69 12.41 -3.15
CA SER A 239 -30.40 13.61 -2.32
C SER A 239 -29.08 13.56 -1.56
N PHE A 240 -28.53 12.37 -1.30
CA PHE A 240 -27.23 12.18 -0.64
C PHE A 240 -26.13 11.66 -1.59
N ILE A 241 -26.34 11.73 -2.91
CA ILE A 241 -25.36 11.30 -3.93
C ILE A 241 -24.80 12.55 -4.63
N SER A 242 -23.52 12.84 -4.40
CA SER A 242 -22.75 13.92 -5.04
C SER A 242 -21.27 13.55 -5.09
N GLY A 243 -20.56 13.97 -6.15
CA GLY A 243 -19.16 13.62 -6.41
C GLY A 243 -18.95 12.19 -6.91
N SER A 244 -20.03 11.43 -7.11
CA SER A 244 -19.97 10.02 -7.51
C SER A 244 -19.91 9.85 -9.03
N ARG A 245 -19.23 8.79 -9.47
CA ARG A 245 -19.23 8.27 -10.85
C ARG A 245 -20.16 7.08 -10.93
N ILE A 246 -21.26 7.20 -11.66
CA ILE A 246 -22.28 6.16 -11.78
C ILE A 246 -22.03 5.37 -13.05
N LEU A 247 -21.47 4.17 -12.91
CA LEU A 247 -21.22 3.27 -14.04
C LEU A 247 -22.54 2.65 -14.52
N VAL A 248 -22.86 2.85 -15.80
CA VAL A 248 -24.03 2.26 -16.48
C VAL A 248 -23.53 1.49 -17.70
N ASP A 249 -22.78 0.43 -17.44
CA ASP A 249 -21.86 -0.17 -18.42
C ASP A 249 -22.02 -1.68 -18.59
N GLY A 250 -23.10 -2.27 -18.05
CA GLY A 250 -23.35 -3.71 -18.12
C GLY A 250 -22.20 -4.58 -17.56
N GLY A 251 -21.38 -4.05 -16.64
CA GLY A 251 -20.23 -4.73 -16.06
C GLY A 251 -18.96 -4.72 -16.94
N MET A 252 -18.89 -3.85 -17.94
CA MET A 252 -17.74 -3.68 -18.82
C MET A 252 -16.45 -3.28 -18.07
N ALA A 253 -16.53 -2.46 -17.03
CA ALA A 253 -15.42 -2.16 -16.11
C ALA A 253 -14.96 -3.41 -15.36
N THR A 254 -15.90 -4.26 -14.94
CA THR A 254 -15.60 -5.49 -14.18
C THR A 254 -14.88 -6.53 -15.03
N LEU A 255 -15.24 -6.67 -16.31
CA LEU A 255 -14.57 -7.62 -17.21
C LEU A 255 -13.14 -7.19 -17.58
N TYR A 256 -12.85 -5.89 -17.60
CA TYR A 256 -11.49 -5.39 -17.84
C TYR A 256 -10.50 -5.83 -16.75
N ILE A 257 -11.00 -6.08 -15.53
CA ILE A 257 -10.21 -6.62 -14.41
C ILE A 257 -9.90 -8.13 -14.60
N ARG A 258 -10.58 -8.84 -15.52
CA ARG A 258 -10.39 -10.29 -15.75
C ARG A 258 -9.32 -10.69 -16.78
N ILE A 259 -8.77 -9.77 -17.58
CA ILE A 259 -7.75 -10.12 -18.62
C ILE A 259 -6.31 -9.81 -18.18
N ARG A 260 -6.06 -9.46 -16.91
CA ARG A 260 -4.69 -9.29 -16.37
C ARG A 260 -4.17 -10.44 -15.50
N THR A 261 -4.84 -11.59 -15.51
CA THR A 261 -4.33 -12.83 -14.94
C THR A 261 -4.68 -14.02 -15.83
N ILE A 262 -3.98 -14.15 -16.96
CA ILE A 262 -3.41 -15.45 -17.26
C ILE A 262 -2.17 -15.53 -16.35
N PRO A 263 -2.12 -16.42 -15.36
CA PRO A 263 -0.90 -16.61 -14.59
C PRO A 263 0.23 -16.93 -15.58
N ALA A 264 1.40 -16.30 -15.48
CA ALA A 264 2.57 -16.71 -16.24
C ALA A 264 2.91 -18.21 -16.06
N ARG A 265 2.37 -18.84 -15.01
CA ARG A 265 2.37 -20.30 -14.80
C ARG A 265 1.57 -21.13 -15.81
N TRP A 266 0.65 -20.54 -16.58
CA TRP A 266 -0.06 -21.20 -17.70
C TRP A 266 0.66 -21.01 -19.04
N LEU A 267 1.63 -20.09 -19.12
CA LEU A 267 2.52 -19.92 -20.27
C LEU A 267 3.84 -20.69 -20.14
N HIS A 268 4.02 -21.49 -19.08
CA HIS A 268 5.26 -22.25 -18.80
C HIS A 268 5.01 -23.76 -18.64
N CYS A 269 4.08 -24.33 -19.42
CA CYS A 269 4.06 -25.78 -19.67
C CYS A 269 4.43 -26.02 -21.14
N PRO A 270 5.72 -26.21 -21.48
CA PRO A 270 6.10 -26.55 -22.84
C PRO A 270 5.76 -28.02 -23.10
N ARG A 271 5.02 -28.26 -24.18
CA ARG A 271 4.72 -29.55 -24.86
C ARG A 271 3.53 -30.39 -24.40
N LYS A 272 3.25 -30.64 -23.11
CA LYS A 272 2.06 -31.47 -22.75
C LYS A 272 0.71 -30.74 -22.88
N ALA A 273 0.69 -29.42 -22.67
CA ALA A 273 -0.53 -28.62 -22.88
C ALA A 273 -0.87 -28.42 -24.36
N ILE A 274 0.11 -28.46 -25.27
CA ILE A 274 -0.12 -28.24 -26.72
C ILE A 274 -0.78 -29.47 -27.35
N ARG A 275 -0.43 -30.71 -26.97
CA ARG A 275 -1.15 -31.92 -27.44
C ARG A 275 -2.61 -31.95 -26.97
N LEU A 276 -2.86 -31.56 -25.72
CA LEU A 276 -4.21 -31.51 -25.15
C LEU A 276 -5.08 -30.40 -25.75
N VAL A 277 -4.46 -29.31 -26.23
CA VAL A 277 -5.15 -28.24 -26.97
C VAL A 277 -5.37 -28.64 -28.43
N ASP A 278 -4.40 -29.28 -29.11
CA ASP A 278 -4.57 -29.75 -30.49
C ASP A 278 -5.68 -30.80 -30.61
N ASP A 279 -5.70 -31.81 -29.74
CA ASP A 279 -6.69 -32.89 -29.81
C ASP A 279 -8.10 -32.40 -29.45
N LYS A 280 -8.24 -31.51 -28.46
CA LYS A 280 -9.54 -30.89 -28.13
C LYS A 280 -9.97 -29.82 -29.12
N PHE A 281 -9.04 -29.12 -29.76
CA PHE A 281 -9.35 -28.12 -30.78
C PHE A 281 -9.87 -28.79 -32.05
N VAL A 282 -9.28 -29.93 -32.45
CA VAL A 282 -9.82 -30.77 -33.54
C VAL A 282 -11.18 -31.36 -33.15
N GLU A 283 -11.35 -31.87 -31.93
CA GLU A 283 -12.65 -32.41 -31.46
C GLU A 283 -13.76 -31.33 -31.40
N ILE A 284 -13.40 -30.09 -31.07
CA ILE A 284 -14.32 -28.93 -31.08
C ILE A 284 -14.65 -28.52 -32.52
N LEU A 285 -13.69 -28.49 -33.44
CA LEU A 285 -13.93 -28.14 -34.84
C LEU A 285 -14.76 -29.20 -35.58
N GLU A 286 -14.55 -30.49 -35.29
CA GLU A 286 -15.39 -31.59 -35.79
C GLU A 286 -16.82 -31.51 -35.23
N LYS A 287 -16.99 -31.20 -33.94
CA LYS A 287 -18.32 -30.97 -33.33
C LYS A 287 -19.04 -29.75 -33.88
N LEU A 288 -18.29 -28.76 -34.37
CA LEU A 288 -18.84 -27.54 -34.99
C LEU A 288 -19.01 -27.65 -36.51
N SER A 289 -18.70 -28.81 -37.12
CA SER A 289 -18.77 -29.04 -38.58
C SER A 289 -17.95 -28.03 -39.41
N TRP A 290 -16.88 -27.48 -38.84
CA TRP A 290 -16.02 -26.51 -39.52
C TRP A 290 -14.85 -27.23 -40.22
N SER A 291 -14.57 -26.83 -41.45
CA SER A 291 -13.37 -27.30 -42.17
C SER A 291 -12.12 -26.81 -41.45
N VAL A 292 -11.30 -27.74 -40.96
CA VAL A 292 -10.06 -27.44 -40.21
C VAL A 292 -9.13 -26.52 -41.01
N GLY A 293 -9.08 -26.66 -42.34
CA GLY A 293 -8.31 -25.78 -43.22
C GLY A 293 -8.81 -24.33 -43.28
N VAL A 294 -10.11 -24.09 -43.16
CA VAL A 294 -10.70 -22.73 -43.16
C VAL A 294 -10.41 -22.03 -41.83
N ALA A 295 -10.57 -22.74 -40.71
CA ALA A 295 -10.29 -22.21 -39.38
C ALA A 295 -8.80 -21.78 -39.22
N ILE A 296 -7.87 -22.56 -39.77
CA ILE A 296 -6.44 -22.23 -39.76
C ILE A 296 -6.15 -21.01 -40.63
N THR A 297 -6.86 -20.85 -41.77
CA THR A 297 -6.67 -19.72 -42.68
C THR A 297 -7.18 -18.41 -42.06
N GLU A 298 -8.37 -18.41 -41.46
CA GLU A 298 -8.92 -17.23 -40.79
C GLU A 298 -8.10 -16.83 -39.56
N PHE A 299 -7.60 -17.81 -38.79
CA PHE A 299 -6.72 -17.56 -37.65
C PHE A 299 -5.38 -16.94 -38.08
N ALA A 300 -4.83 -17.36 -39.21
CA ALA A 300 -3.61 -16.78 -39.79
C ALA A 300 -3.83 -15.35 -40.31
N GLN A 301 -5.02 -15.04 -40.84
CA GLN A 301 -5.38 -13.70 -41.33
C GLN A 301 -5.73 -12.72 -40.20
N ALA A 302 -6.26 -13.21 -39.08
CA ALA A 302 -6.63 -12.39 -37.91
C ALA A 302 -5.44 -12.08 -36.98
N SER A 303 -4.26 -12.67 -37.21
CA SER A 303 -3.08 -12.49 -36.37
C SER A 303 -2.15 -11.38 -36.89
N PRO A 304 -1.61 -10.49 -36.03
CA PRO A 304 -0.64 -9.47 -36.45
C PRO A 304 0.58 -10.06 -37.18
N PRO A 305 1.16 -9.37 -38.19
CA PRO A 305 2.35 -9.86 -38.89
C PRO A 305 3.52 -10.05 -37.92
N GLY A 306 4.06 -11.28 -37.85
CA GLY A 306 5.28 -11.60 -37.08
C GLY A 306 5.11 -12.52 -35.86
N ILE A 307 3.89 -12.97 -35.54
CA ILE A 307 3.66 -13.85 -34.37
C ILE A 307 4.05 -15.32 -34.63
N TYR A 308 4.06 -15.78 -35.89
CA TYR A 308 4.37 -17.17 -36.23
C TYR A 308 5.41 -17.27 -37.37
N LYS A 309 6.41 -18.16 -37.24
CA LYS A 309 7.30 -18.52 -38.35
C LYS A 309 6.46 -19.21 -39.45
N ALA A 310 6.71 -18.88 -40.73
CA ALA A 310 6.03 -19.50 -41.88
C ALA A 310 6.09 -21.04 -41.87
N ASP A 311 7.13 -21.62 -41.26
CA ASP A 311 7.31 -23.06 -41.09
C ASP A 311 6.32 -23.71 -40.11
N TYR A 312 5.83 -22.97 -39.10
CA TYR A 312 4.83 -23.47 -38.16
C TYR A 312 3.45 -23.57 -38.82
N LEU A 313 3.08 -22.56 -39.61
CA LEU A 313 1.86 -22.58 -40.43
C LEU A 313 1.93 -23.65 -41.51
N ARG A 314 3.09 -23.85 -42.18
CA ARG A 314 3.29 -24.97 -43.11
C ARG A 314 3.08 -26.33 -42.44
N LYS A 315 3.64 -26.57 -41.26
CA LYS A 315 3.46 -27.83 -40.52
C LYS A 315 2.00 -28.09 -40.12
N LEU A 316 1.24 -27.04 -39.76
CA LEU A 316 -0.20 -27.15 -39.48
C LEU A 316 -1.00 -27.49 -40.75
N PHE A 317 -0.70 -26.85 -41.89
CA PHE A 317 -1.34 -27.18 -43.17
C PHE A 317 -0.99 -28.58 -43.69
N THR A 318 0.25 -29.04 -43.55
CA THR A 318 0.63 -30.41 -43.95
C THR A 318 -0.03 -31.48 -43.07
N ARG A 319 -0.37 -31.16 -41.81
CA ARG A 319 -0.89 -32.12 -40.84
C ARG A 319 -2.42 -32.18 -40.79
N TYR A 320 -3.12 -31.08 -41.05
CA TYR A 320 -4.56 -30.98 -40.86
C TYR A 320 -5.33 -30.24 -42.00
N GLY A 321 -4.64 -29.78 -43.05
CA GLY A 321 -5.24 -29.07 -44.17
C GLY A 321 -4.87 -29.66 -45.55
N ASP A 322 -5.52 -29.18 -46.61
CA ASP A 322 -5.18 -29.56 -47.98
C ASP A 322 -3.94 -28.78 -48.44
N SER A 323 -2.82 -29.50 -48.58
CA SER A 323 -1.53 -28.96 -49.00
C SER A 323 -1.52 -28.30 -50.39
N SER A 324 -2.55 -28.53 -51.21
CA SER A 324 -2.70 -27.88 -52.53
C SER A 324 -3.07 -26.39 -52.46
N LYS A 325 -3.44 -25.87 -51.28
CA LYS A 325 -3.86 -24.45 -51.08
C LYS A 325 -2.76 -23.53 -50.54
N LEU A 326 -1.51 -23.98 -50.49
CA LEU A 326 -0.37 -23.13 -50.12
C LEU A 326 -0.16 -22.01 -51.17
N PRO A 327 0.00 -20.73 -50.77
CA PRO A 327 0.31 -19.66 -51.72
C PRO A 327 1.65 -19.93 -52.41
N THR A 328 1.63 -20.16 -53.73
CA THR A 328 2.83 -20.30 -54.56
C THR A 328 3.33 -18.93 -55.01
N GLY A 329 4.03 -18.23 -54.11
CA GLY A 329 4.70 -16.97 -54.42
C GLY A 329 5.96 -16.80 -53.57
N PRO A 330 6.98 -16.06 -54.04
CA PRO A 330 8.15 -15.76 -53.22
C PRO A 330 7.72 -14.98 -51.98
N ALA A 331 8.28 -15.34 -50.83
CA ALA A 331 8.01 -14.65 -49.57
C ALA A 331 8.33 -13.14 -49.72
N PRO A 332 7.43 -12.24 -49.30
CA PRO A 332 7.74 -10.82 -49.28
C PRO A 332 8.96 -10.60 -48.37
N THR A 333 9.93 -9.82 -48.86
CA THR A 333 11.07 -9.36 -48.06
C THR A 333 10.54 -8.54 -46.88
N LEU A 334 10.54 -9.17 -45.70
CA LEU A 334 10.28 -8.51 -44.42
C LEU A 334 11.44 -7.55 -44.10
N PRO A 335 11.17 -6.34 -43.58
CA PRO A 335 12.21 -5.50 -43.00
C PRO A 335 12.85 -6.22 -41.81
N LEU A 336 14.17 -6.09 -41.70
CA LEU A 336 15.02 -6.68 -40.66
C LEU A 336 14.36 -6.58 -39.27
N LEU A 337 14.14 -7.73 -38.63
CA LEU A 337 13.68 -7.82 -37.25
C LEU A 337 14.78 -7.31 -36.30
N PRO A 338 14.44 -6.58 -35.22
CA PRO A 338 15.42 -6.13 -34.23
C PRO A 338 15.92 -7.29 -33.35
N ASP A 339 17.12 -7.12 -32.77
CA ASP A 339 17.95 -8.09 -32.04
C ASP A 339 17.35 -8.79 -30.80
N TRP A 340 16.04 -8.69 -30.54
CA TRP A 340 15.38 -9.29 -29.36
C TRP A 340 14.80 -10.69 -29.59
N TYR A 341 15.12 -11.36 -30.70
CA TYR A 341 14.67 -12.73 -30.98
C TYR A 341 15.69 -13.78 -30.52
N ILE A 342 15.39 -14.58 -29.49
CA ILE A 342 16.23 -15.71 -29.02
C ILE A 342 15.35 -16.95 -28.74
N GLU A 343 15.70 -18.07 -29.40
CA GLU A 343 15.17 -19.42 -29.25
C GLU A 343 15.66 -20.10 -27.95
N PHE A 344 14.85 -20.97 -27.33
CA PHE A 344 15.33 -21.86 -26.25
C PHE A 344 14.81 -23.29 -26.36
N ASP A 345 15.79 -24.20 -26.45
CA ASP A 345 15.70 -25.67 -26.39
C ASP A 345 15.52 -26.18 -24.95
N GLY A 346 14.83 -27.32 -24.80
CA GLY A 346 14.31 -27.84 -23.53
C GLY A 346 15.12 -28.92 -22.83
N VAL A 347 14.66 -29.29 -21.62
CA VAL A 347 14.89 -30.58 -20.93
C VAL A 347 13.68 -30.88 -20.02
N GLU A 348 13.14 -32.10 -20.08
CA GLU A 348 11.94 -32.60 -19.36
C GLU A 348 12.25 -33.21 -17.98
N ARG A 349 11.33 -33.07 -17.01
CA ARG A 349 11.04 -34.06 -15.94
C ARG A 349 9.56 -34.02 -15.53
N GLU A 350 8.95 -35.20 -15.41
CA GLU A 350 7.52 -35.42 -15.14
C GLU A 350 7.14 -35.39 -13.66
N TYR A 351 5.90 -34.97 -13.34
CA TYR A 351 5.23 -35.35 -12.09
C TYR A 351 3.70 -35.50 -12.27
N ASP A 352 3.20 -36.55 -11.62
CA ASP A 352 1.86 -37.16 -11.63
C ASP A 352 0.79 -36.29 -10.92
N GLY A 353 -0.43 -36.30 -11.48
CA GLY A 353 -1.56 -35.51 -11.03
C GLY A 353 -2.54 -36.28 -10.15
N LYS A 354 -3.21 -35.57 -9.23
CA LYS A 354 -4.52 -35.98 -8.71
C LYS A 354 -5.19 -34.90 -7.86
N ARG A 355 -6.50 -34.75 -8.12
CA ARG A 355 -7.61 -34.22 -7.30
C ARG A 355 -8.06 -32.76 -7.53
N SER A 356 -9.25 -32.68 -8.12
CA SER A 356 -10.26 -31.63 -8.04
C SER A 356 -11.03 -31.69 -6.70
N ILE A 357 -11.61 -30.55 -6.27
CA ILE A 357 -12.89 -30.41 -5.53
C ILE A 357 -13.29 -28.92 -5.53
N ASP A 358 -14.57 -28.67 -5.83
CA ASP A 358 -15.28 -27.38 -5.85
C ASP A 358 -15.44 -26.74 -4.46
N TYR A 359 -15.58 -25.40 -4.41
CA TYR A 359 -16.38 -24.72 -3.37
C TYR A 359 -16.95 -23.37 -3.85
N ILE A 360 -18.23 -23.18 -3.53
CA ILE A 360 -19.08 -21.98 -3.68
C ILE A 360 -18.66 -20.92 -2.64
N VAL A 361 -18.68 -19.62 -2.99
CA VAL A 361 -18.53 -18.52 -2.02
C VAL A 361 -19.70 -17.53 -2.11
N SER A 362 -20.26 -17.23 -0.94
CA SER A 362 -21.40 -16.35 -0.64
C SER A 362 -21.08 -14.85 -0.65
N GLN A 363 -22.13 -14.02 -0.61
CA GLN A 363 -22.17 -12.56 -0.75
C GLN A 363 -21.45 -11.71 0.33
N HIS A 364 -20.17 -11.92 0.62
CA HIS A 364 -19.41 -11.04 1.57
C HIS A 364 -18.07 -10.49 1.05
N ASP A 365 -17.73 -10.69 -0.23
CA ASP A 365 -16.41 -10.32 -0.77
C ASP A 365 -16.41 -9.14 -1.77
N ILE A 366 -17.37 -8.22 -1.68
CA ILE A 366 -17.47 -7.06 -2.61
C ILE A 366 -16.59 -5.85 -2.17
N GLY A 367 -15.93 -5.91 -1.01
CA GLY A 367 -15.34 -4.73 -0.36
C GLY A 367 -13.93 -4.29 -0.76
N SER A 368 -13.15 -5.03 -1.57
CA SER A 368 -11.70 -4.71 -1.69
C SER A 368 -11.19 -4.30 -3.08
N ILE A 369 -11.97 -4.27 -4.16
CA ILE A 369 -11.44 -4.05 -5.53
C ILE A 369 -11.46 -2.56 -5.97
N MET A 370 -11.04 -1.64 -5.08
CA MET A 370 -10.84 -0.22 -5.43
C MET A 370 -9.53 0.34 -4.87
N SER A 371 -8.39 -0.14 -5.38
CA SER A 371 -7.11 0.57 -5.38
C SER A 371 -6.15 -0.18 -6.32
N ASN A 372 -5.56 0.55 -7.28
CA ASN A 372 -4.40 0.20 -8.14
C ASN A 372 -4.58 0.68 -9.59
N ASN A 373 -4.57 2.00 -9.78
CA ASN A 373 -4.17 2.64 -11.03
C ASN A 373 -2.88 3.43 -10.73
N SER A 374 -1.71 2.87 -11.00
CA SER A 374 -0.44 3.62 -11.04
C SER A 374 0.46 3.06 -12.14
N ASN A 375 0.52 3.75 -13.28
CA ASN A 375 1.43 3.45 -14.39
C ASN A 375 2.81 4.13 -14.23
N PHE A 376 3.08 4.74 -13.08
CA PHE A 376 4.39 5.17 -12.67
C PHE A 376 4.58 4.60 -11.28
N SER A 377 5.36 3.54 -11.15
CA SER A 377 5.75 3.00 -9.85
C SER A 377 7.26 3.03 -9.73
N ILE A 378 7.74 3.49 -8.58
CA ILE A 378 9.14 3.40 -8.21
C ILE A 378 9.63 1.93 -8.27
N PRO A 379 10.93 1.66 -8.52
CA PRO A 379 11.43 0.30 -8.49
C PRO A 379 11.12 -0.38 -7.16
N ALA A 380 10.80 -1.68 -7.19
CA ALA A 380 10.59 -2.44 -5.97
C ALA A 380 11.84 -2.39 -5.07
N ARG A 381 11.64 -2.26 -3.76
CA ARG A 381 12.72 -2.22 -2.75
C ARG A 381 13.71 -1.06 -2.93
N TRP A 382 13.21 0.12 -3.34
CA TRP A 382 14.05 1.26 -3.68
C TRP A 382 14.09 2.37 -2.62
N LEU A 383 13.06 2.54 -1.78
CA LEU A 383 12.88 3.73 -0.93
C LEU A 383 14.00 3.86 0.10
N TYR A 384 14.20 2.83 0.91
CA TYR A 384 15.23 2.81 1.97
C TYR A 384 16.51 2.08 1.55
N CYS A 385 16.61 1.69 0.27
CA CYS A 385 17.91 1.32 -0.31
C CYS A 385 18.86 2.52 -0.20
N PRO A 386 20.07 2.37 0.38
CA PRO A 386 21.01 3.48 0.55
C PRO A 386 21.37 4.12 -0.81
N ARG A 387 21.45 5.44 -0.88
CA ARG A 387 21.65 6.18 -2.15
C ARG A 387 22.92 5.78 -2.89
N LYS A 388 24.07 5.77 -2.21
CA LYS A 388 25.41 5.51 -2.77
C LYS A 388 26.34 4.81 -1.77
N ALA A 389 27.48 4.32 -2.23
CA ALA A 389 28.54 3.85 -1.34
C ALA A 389 29.00 4.92 -0.34
N VAL A 390 29.48 4.45 0.81
CA VAL A 390 30.01 5.30 1.89
C VAL A 390 31.43 5.79 1.57
N ARG A 391 32.22 4.99 0.83
CA ARG A 391 33.53 5.35 0.26
C ARG A 391 33.66 4.86 -1.19
N LEU A 392 34.70 5.30 -1.89
CA LEU A 392 35.01 4.81 -3.24
C LEU A 392 35.54 3.37 -3.17
N VAL A 393 35.20 2.56 -4.18
CA VAL A 393 35.73 1.21 -4.34
C VAL A 393 36.95 1.27 -5.25
N GLY A 394 38.10 0.81 -4.77
CA GLY A 394 39.36 0.83 -5.53
C GLY A 394 39.72 2.23 -6.07
N GLU A 395 39.41 3.28 -5.29
CA GLU A 395 39.68 4.70 -5.58
C GLU A 395 39.04 5.28 -6.85
N LYS A 396 38.29 4.47 -7.62
CA LYS A 396 37.74 4.85 -8.94
C LYS A 396 36.24 4.73 -9.05
N PHE A 397 35.65 3.76 -8.37
CA PHE A 397 34.25 3.42 -8.57
C PHE A 397 33.38 3.98 -7.46
N LEU A 398 32.30 4.65 -7.87
CA LEU A 398 31.22 5.04 -7.00
C LEU A 398 29.97 4.22 -7.37
N PRO A 399 29.65 3.15 -6.62
CA PRO A 399 28.41 2.42 -6.81
C PRO A 399 27.24 3.11 -6.11
N PHE A 400 26.09 3.18 -6.78
CA PHE A 400 24.87 3.81 -6.25
C PHE A 400 23.59 3.11 -6.73
N LYS A 401 22.44 3.42 -6.12
CA LYS A 401 21.12 2.94 -6.58
C LYS A 401 20.67 3.73 -7.81
N THR A 402 19.73 3.24 -8.60
CA THR A 402 19.20 4.03 -9.73
C THR A 402 18.57 5.34 -9.23
N PRO A 403 18.96 6.54 -9.71
CA PRO A 403 18.23 7.77 -9.38
C PRO A 403 16.88 7.82 -10.11
N LEU A 404 15.94 8.59 -9.57
CA LEU A 404 14.61 8.80 -10.16
C LEU A 404 14.42 10.29 -10.44
N ASN A 405 13.88 10.64 -11.60
CA ASN A 405 13.56 12.05 -11.93
C ASN A 405 12.31 12.55 -11.18
N SER A 406 12.01 13.84 -11.30
CA SER A 406 10.93 14.50 -10.56
C SER A 406 9.53 13.92 -10.78
N LYS A 407 9.34 13.11 -11.83
CA LYS A 407 8.06 12.42 -12.12
C LYS A 407 7.68 11.40 -11.03
N PHE A 408 8.63 11.01 -10.17
CA PHE A 408 8.39 10.07 -9.08
C PHE A 408 8.31 10.76 -7.70
N ASP A 409 8.50 12.09 -7.62
CA ASP A 409 8.62 12.80 -6.34
C ASP A 409 7.38 12.60 -5.43
N ASP A 410 6.17 12.58 -6.02
CA ASP A 410 4.90 12.37 -5.28
C ASP A 410 4.78 10.97 -4.65
N GLN A 411 5.62 10.01 -5.05
CA GLN A 411 5.65 8.64 -4.52
C GLN A 411 6.78 8.40 -3.53
N ILE A 412 7.67 9.38 -3.36
CA ILE A 412 8.91 9.23 -2.60
C ILE A 412 8.88 10.21 -1.42
N PRO A 413 8.91 9.71 -0.18
CA PRO A 413 9.07 10.58 0.98
C PRO A 413 10.31 11.48 0.82
N PRO A 414 10.28 12.75 1.27
CA PRO A 414 11.38 13.69 1.09
C PRO A 414 12.76 13.15 1.51
N GLU A 415 12.81 12.36 2.58
CA GLU A 415 14.01 11.71 3.10
C GLU A 415 14.61 10.64 2.16
N CYS A 416 13.80 10.07 1.27
CA CYS A 416 14.16 9.04 0.31
C CYS A 416 14.50 9.57 -1.09
N LEU A 417 14.25 10.86 -1.36
CA LEU A 417 14.49 11.48 -2.68
C LEU A 417 15.93 11.26 -3.14
N PHE A 418 16.09 10.88 -4.41
CA PHE A 418 17.41 10.69 -5.01
C PHE A 418 17.36 10.91 -6.51
N GLN A 419 17.61 12.15 -6.92
CA GLN A 419 17.58 12.60 -8.31
C GLN A 419 18.98 12.64 -8.92
N PRO A 420 19.12 12.59 -10.26
CA PRO A 420 20.43 12.66 -10.92
C PRO A 420 21.23 13.91 -10.53
N SER A 421 20.55 15.06 -10.41
CA SER A 421 21.11 16.33 -9.93
C SER A 421 21.80 16.24 -8.55
N MET A 422 21.29 15.39 -7.64
CA MET A 422 21.86 15.21 -6.30
C MET A 422 23.24 14.54 -6.35
N MET A 423 23.51 13.68 -7.33
CA MET A 423 24.81 13.03 -7.47
C MET A 423 25.93 14.06 -7.66
N LEU A 424 25.65 15.15 -8.36
CA LEU A 424 26.63 16.18 -8.67
C LEU A 424 26.94 17.05 -7.45
N SER A 425 25.93 17.36 -6.64
CA SER A 425 26.12 18.01 -5.35
C SER A 425 27.00 17.15 -4.43
N ILE A 426 26.81 15.83 -4.46
CA ILE A 426 27.66 14.90 -3.73
C ILE A 426 29.10 14.93 -4.28
N MET A 427 29.31 14.98 -5.60
CA MET A 427 30.66 15.04 -6.18
C MET A 427 31.42 16.31 -5.81
N ARG A 428 30.72 17.45 -5.71
CA ARG A 428 31.32 18.69 -5.18
C ARG A 428 31.83 18.53 -3.76
N SER A 429 31.14 17.75 -2.91
CA SER A 429 31.60 17.50 -1.54
C SER A 429 32.86 16.62 -1.43
N TYR A 430 33.15 15.82 -2.47
CA TYR A 430 34.35 15.00 -2.56
C TYR A 430 35.52 15.69 -3.28
N ASN A 431 35.35 16.95 -3.74
CA ASN A 431 36.29 17.63 -4.61
C ASN A 431 36.75 16.77 -5.82
N ALA A 432 35.84 15.96 -6.36
CA ALA A 432 36.11 15.00 -7.42
C ALA A 432 35.12 15.18 -8.57
N LYS A 433 35.57 14.91 -9.81
CA LYS A 433 34.73 14.99 -11.01
C LYS A 433 34.25 13.60 -11.40
N LEU A 434 32.93 13.44 -11.56
CA LEU A 434 32.34 12.25 -12.16
C LEU A 434 32.40 12.39 -13.68
N GLY A 435 33.09 11.49 -14.36
CA GLY A 435 33.31 11.60 -15.82
C GLY A 435 32.64 10.52 -16.65
N LEU A 436 32.32 9.38 -16.04
CA LEU A 436 31.62 8.27 -16.69
C LEU A 436 30.45 7.79 -15.84
N TRP A 437 29.31 7.57 -16.48
CA TRP A 437 28.07 7.07 -15.89
C TRP A 437 27.66 5.77 -16.57
N ILE A 438 27.67 4.66 -15.84
CA ILE A 438 27.34 3.32 -16.32
C ILE A 438 25.99 2.87 -15.75
N ASP A 439 25.02 2.69 -16.63
CA ASP A 439 23.67 2.21 -16.31
C ASP A 439 23.50 0.73 -16.71
N LEU A 440 23.31 -0.12 -15.71
CA LEU A 440 23.13 -1.57 -15.85
C LEU A 440 21.65 -2.01 -15.83
N THR A 441 20.72 -1.07 -15.88
CA THR A 441 19.28 -1.36 -15.93
C THR A 441 18.83 -1.72 -17.35
N ASN A 442 17.76 -2.50 -17.48
CA ASN A 442 17.20 -2.87 -18.78
C ASN A 442 16.02 -1.95 -19.18
N THR A 443 15.99 -0.71 -18.67
CA THR A 443 14.89 0.23 -18.92
C THR A 443 15.37 1.67 -18.85
N ASP A 444 14.76 2.56 -19.62
CA ASP A 444 15.07 4.00 -19.64
C ASP A 444 14.00 4.83 -18.90
N ARG A 445 13.11 4.18 -18.13
CA ARG A 445 11.95 4.83 -17.51
C ARG A 445 12.26 5.72 -16.30
N PHE A 446 13.46 5.62 -15.74
CA PHE A 446 13.78 6.14 -14.41
C PHE A 446 14.28 7.58 -14.40
N TYR A 447 15.11 7.94 -15.36
CA TYR A 447 15.64 9.29 -15.53
C TYR A 447 16.07 9.49 -16.99
N ASP A 448 16.23 10.74 -17.40
CA ASP A 448 16.65 11.07 -18.77
C ASP A 448 18.18 11.13 -18.86
N LYS A 449 18.77 10.38 -19.78
CA LYS A 449 20.23 10.40 -20.01
C LYS A 449 20.73 11.78 -20.44
N MET A 450 19.90 12.60 -21.09
CA MET A 450 20.28 13.96 -21.49
C MET A 450 20.60 14.84 -20.28
N GLU A 451 20.02 14.58 -19.10
CA GLU A 451 20.35 15.30 -17.85
C GLU A 451 21.81 15.05 -17.40
N ILE A 452 22.35 13.88 -17.74
CA ILE A 452 23.73 13.48 -17.43
C ILE A 452 24.68 14.03 -18.48
N GLU A 453 24.38 13.80 -19.76
CA GLU A 453 25.23 14.17 -20.89
C GLU A 453 25.38 15.69 -21.02
N SER A 454 24.31 16.46 -20.78
CA SER A 454 24.34 17.94 -20.81
C SER A 454 25.30 18.57 -19.78
N ARG A 455 25.79 17.78 -18.83
CA ARG A 455 26.73 18.22 -17.78
C ARG A 455 28.17 17.74 -18.02
N GLY A 456 28.45 17.25 -19.23
CA GLY A 456 29.79 16.81 -19.64
C GLY A 456 30.21 15.46 -19.07
N ILE A 457 29.25 14.61 -18.67
CA ILE A 457 29.49 13.25 -18.18
C ILE A 457 29.17 12.27 -19.30
N SER A 458 30.10 11.37 -19.61
CA SER A 458 29.86 10.33 -20.61
C SER A 458 28.86 9.30 -20.08
N TYR A 459 27.82 8.97 -20.84
CA TYR A 459 26.80 8.00 -20.45
C TYR A 459 26.92 6.70 -21.26
N ILE A 460 26.92 5.55 -20.57
CA ILE A 460 26.95 4.22 -21.18
C ILE A 460 25.86 3.35 -20.59
N LYS A 461 25.01 2.79 -21.47
CA LYS A 461 24.04 1.75 -21.14
C LYS A 461 24.67 0.38 -21.40
N LEU A 462 24.80 -0.46 -20.37
CA LEU A 462 25.32 -1.82 -20.50
C LEU A 462 24.28 -2.82 -19.94
N PRO A 463 23.27 -3.21 -20.74
CA PRO A 463 22.18 -4.05 -20.27
C PRO A 463 22.67 -5.47 -19.97
N CYS A 464 22.31 -6.01 -18.80
CA CYS A 464 22.59 -7.40 -18.45
C CYS A 464 21.31 -8.24 -18.48
N ARG A 465 21.36 -9.46 -19.04
CA ARG A 465 20.20 -10.35 -19.22
C ARG A 465 19.63 -10.80 -17.85
N GLY A 466 18.31 -11.01 -17.81
CA GLY A 466 17.59 -11.61 -16.68
C GLY A 466 17.46 -10.76 -15.40
N HIS A 467 16.44 -11.04 -14.57
CA HIS A 467 16.24 -10.38 -13.28
C HIS A 467 17.07 -10.99 -12.12
N ASN A 468 17.78 -12.12 -12.36
CA ASN A 468 18.57 -12.85 -11.35
C ASN A 468 19.84 -13.50 -11.92
N GLU A 469 20.28 -13.15 -13.13
CA GLU A 469 21.46 -13.77 -13.75
C GLU A 469 22.73 -12.94 -13.49
N CYS A 470 23.87 -13.64 -13.37
CA CYS A 470 25.19 -13.03 -13.28
C CYS A 470 25.62 -12.49 -14.66
N PRO A 471 26.36 -11.37 -14.73
CA PRO A 471 26.93 -10.89 -15.99
C PRO A 471 27.75 -11.97 -16.69
N THR A 472 27.55 -12.13 -18.00
CA THR A 472 28.30 -13.08 -18.83
C THR A 472 29.78 -12.70 -18.92
N ALA A 473 30.65 -13.63 -19.32
CA ALA A 473 32.07 -13.35 -19.50
C ALA A 473 32.33 -12.21 -20.50
N ASP A 474 31.55 -12.14 -21.58
CA ASP A 474 31.68 -11.08 -22.58
C ASP A 474 31.24 -9.71 -22.03
N GLN A 475 30.15 -9.66 -21.27
CA GLN A 475 29.71 -8.42 -20.59
C GLN A 475 30.72 -7.96 -19.54
N THR A 476 31.32 -8.88 -18.80
CA THR A 476 32.41 -8.57 -17.86
C THR A 476 33.61 -7.99 -18.61
N ARG A 477 34.03 -8.60 -19.72
CA ARG A 477 35.15 -8.13 -20.55
C ARG A 477 34.88 -6.75 -21.14
N GLU A 478 33.67 -6.52 -21.64
CA GLU A 478 33.23 -5.24 -22.18
C GLU A 478 33.25 -4.15 -21.11
N PHE A 479 32.67 -4.41 -19.93
CA PHE A 479 32.74 -3.51 -18.78
C PHE A 479 34.19 -3.16 -18.42
N ILE A 480 35.07 -4.16 -18.36
CA ILE A 480 36.47 -3.98 -18.01
C ILE A 480 37.19 -3.11 -19.05
N ASN A 481 36.95 -3.34 -20.34
CA ASN A 481 37.53 -2.56 -21.43
C ASN A 481 37.05 -1.11 -21.40
N ILE A 482 35.75 -0.88 -21.16
CA ILE A 482 35.17 0.46 -21.01
C ILE A 482 35.85 1.21 -19.87
N CYS A 483 35.96 0.59 -18.69
CA CYS A 483 36.54 1.22 -17.52
C CYS A 483 38.04 1.49 -17.70
N ALA A 484 38.79 0.53 -18.24
CA ALA A 484 40.23 0.67 -18.48
C ALA A 484 40.52 1.78 -19.50
N ASN A 485 39.77 1.81 -20.61
CA ASN A 485 39.90 2.85 -21.63
C ASN A 485 39.56 4.23 -21.06
N PHE A 486 38.48 4.34 -20.27
CA PHE A 486 38.11 5.58 -19.62
C PHE A 486 39.18 6.07 -18.64
N ILE A 487 39.65 5.21 -17.73
CA ILE A 487 40.67 5.56 -16.73
C ILE A 487 41.99 5.99 -17.39
N SER A 488 42.38 5.36 -18.51
CA SER A 488 43.59 5.74 -19.25
C SER A 488 43.51 7.15 -19.85
N LYS A 489 42.32 7.58 -20.28
CA LYS A 489 42.07 8.90 -20.89
C LYS A 489 41.74 9.98 -19.85
N HIS A 490 41.14 9.59 -18.73
CA HIS A 490 40.64 10.48 -17.69
C HIS A 490 41.11 10.02 -16.29
N PRO A 491 42.42 10.09 -16.00
CA PRO A 491 43.00 9.49 -14.79
C PRO A 491 42.60 10.17 -13.49
N THR A 492 42.01 11.37 -13.52
CA THR A 492 41.53 12.10 -12.33
C THR A 492 40.02 12.05 -12.15
N GLU A 493 39.28 11.48 -13.11
CA GLU A 493 37.82 11.41 -13.08
C GLU A 493 37.33 10.07 -12.53
N LEU A 494 36.16 10.10 -11.88
CA LEU A 494 35.51 8.95 -11.26
C LEU A 494 34.52 8.27 -12.20
N ILE A 495 34.28 6.99 -11.95
CA ILE A 495 33.27 6.18 -12.64
C ILE A 495 32.09 5.94 -11.71
N GLY A 496 30.92 6.41 -12.13
CA GLY A 496 29.65 6.13 -11.49
C GLY A 496 29.00 4.90 -12.10
N ILE A 497 28.52 3.98 -11.28
CA ILE A 497 27.89 2.74 -11.77
C ILE A 497 26.68 2.38 -10.92
N HIS A 498 25.58 2.02 -11.59
CA HIS A 498 24.39 1.54 -10.89
C HIS A 498 23.67 0.43 -11.65
N CYS A 499 23.00 -0.43 -10.89
CA CYS A 499 21.84 -1.20 -11.36
C CYS A 499 20.61 -0.66 -10.61
N THR A 500 19.53 -1.44 -10.48
CA THR A 500 18.35 -1.00 -9.71
C THR A 500 18.72 -0.58 -8.29
N HIS A 501 19.49 -1.40 -7.56
CA HIS A 501 19.88 -1.17 -6.17
C HIS A 501 21.36 -0.83 -5.97
N GLY A 502 22.22 -1.18 -6.93
CA GLY A 502 23.66 -0.89 -6.87
C GLY A 502 24.48 -1.84 -5.98
N PHE A 503 24.06 -3.11 -5.85
CA PHE A 503 24.72 -4.13 -5.01
C PHE A 503 25.23 -5.32 -5.80
N ASN A 504 24.37 -6.29 -6.17
CA ASN A 504 24.83 -7.58 -6.71
C ASN A 504 25.51 -7.45 -8.09
N ARG A 505 24.77 -6.97 -9.10
CA ARG A 505 25.29 -6.80 -10.47
C ARG A 505 26.43 -5.78 -10.54
N THR A 506 26.28 -4.67 -9.82
CA THR A 506 27.28 -3.61 -9.73
C THR A 506 28.56 -4.11 -9.05
N GLY A 507 28.41 -4.79 -7.91
CA GLY A 507 29.53 -5.37 -7.16
C GLY A 507 30.25 -6.45 -7.95
N PHE A 508 29.52 -7.31 -8.65
CA PHE A 508 30.12 -8.35 -9.50
C PHE A 508 31.06 -7.76 -10.56
N LEU A 509 30.62 -6.73 -11.27
CA LEU A 509 31.43 -6.09 -12.31
C LEU A 509 32.63 -5.35 -11.73
N ILE A 510 32.46 -4.61 -10.63
CA ILE A 510 33.56 -3.91 -9.96
C ILE A 510 34.59 -4.91 -9.41
N VAL A 511 34.15 -5.97 -8.73
CA VAL A 511 35.04 -7.01 -8.21
C VAL A 511 35.81 -7.68 -9.34
N SER A 512 35.14 -8.03 -10.45
CA SER A 512 35.80 -8.62 -11.63
C SER A 512 36.87 -7.68 -12.19
N TYR A 513 36.61 -6.37 -12.24
CA TYR A 513 37.61 -5.38 -12.66
C TYR A 513 38.82 -5.32 -11.71
N LEU A 514 38.60 -5.28 -10.39
CA LEU A 514 39.69 -5.24 -9.41
C LEU A 514 40.58 -6.48 -9.50
N VAL A 515 39.97 -7.65 -9.72
CA VAL A 515 40.71 -8.91 -9.89
C VAL A 515 41.49 -8.92 -11.20
N GLU A 516 40.87 -8.60 -12.33
CA GLU A 516 41.54 -8.70 -13.64
C GLU A 516 42.54 -7.58 -13.94
N LYS A 517 42.34 -6.36 -13.43
CA LYS A 517 43.20 -5.20 -13.73
C LYS A 517 44.19 -4.85 -12.64
N PHE A 518 43.89 -5.16 -11.38
CA PHE A 518 44.79 -4.88 -10.25
C PHE A 518 45.34 -6.14 -9.59
N SER A 519 45.01 -7.33 -10.09
CA SER A 519 45.48 -8.61 -9.55
C SER A 519 45.11 -8.83 -8.08
N TRP A 520 43.98 -8.27 -7.64
CA TRP A 520 43.48 -8.48 -6.29
C TRP A 520 42.97 -9.91 -6.12
N SER A 521 43.13 -10.48 -4.92
CA SER A 521 42.42 -11.72 -4.61
C SER A 521 40.91 -11.47 -4.62
N VAL A 522 40.12 -12.44 -5.11
CA VAL A 522 38.65 -12.33 -5.14
C VAL A 522 38.06 -12.02 -3.76
N ARG A 523 38.65 -12.55 -2.68
CA ARG A 523 38.24 -12.26 -1.29
C ARG A 523 38.51 -10.82 -0.89
N ALA A 524 39.67 -10.27 -1.22
CA ALA A 524 40.02 -8.88 -0.92
C ALA A 524 39.13 -7.90 -1.69
N ALA A 525 38.87 -8.18 -2.97
CA ALA A 525 37.99 -7.36 -3.80
C ALA A 525 36.52 -7.37 -3.30
N ILE A 526 36.01 -8.53 -2.88
CA ILE A 526 34.66 -8.64 -2.28
C ILE A 526 34.59 -7.87 -0.95
N ALA A 527 35.61 -8.00 -0.09
CA ALA A 527 35.68 -7.28 1.18
C ALA A 527 35.70 -5.76 0.97
N GLU A 528 36.51 -5.26 0.04
CA GLU A 528 36.57 -3.84 -0.29
C GLU A 528 35.21 -3.31 -0.79
N PHE A 529 34.54 -4.05 -1.67
CA PHE A 529 33.20 -3.68 -2.10
C PHE A 529 32.19 -3.70 -0.94
N ALA A 530 32.26 -4.68 -0.05
CA ALA A 530 31.36 -4.79 1.10
C ALA A 530 31.56 -3.69 2.13
N GLU A 531 32.80 -3.29 2.40
CA GLU A 531 33.13 -2.15 3.28
C GLU A 531 32.67 -0.82 2.66
N ALA A 532 32.87 -0.64 1.37
CA ALA A 532 32.44 0.57 0.67
C ALA A 532 30.93 0.66 0.48
N ARG A 533 30.25 -0.48 0.32
CA ARG A 533 28.80 -0.58 0.07
C ARG A 533 28.16 -1.67 0.97
N PRO A 534 28.06 -1.45 2.30
CA PRO A 534 27.49 -2.44 3.21
C PRO A 534 26.04 -2.81 2.85
N THR A 535 25.66 -4.09 2.78
CA THR A 535 26.37 -5.30 3.24
C THR A 535 27.29 -5.99 2.20
N GLY A 536 27.46 -5.42 1.02
CA GLY A 536 28.15 -6.06 -0.12
C GLY A 536 27.23 -6.88 -1.03
N ILE A 537 27.80 -7.79 -1.82
CA ILE A 537 27.04 -8.73 -2.67
C ILE A 537 26.34 -9.73 -1.76
N TYR A 538 25.00 -9.76 -1.80
CA TYR A 538 24.17 -10.54 -0.89
C TYR A 538 23.39 -11.67 -1.55
N LYS A 539 23.60 -11.86 -2.85
CA LYS A 539 23.05 -12.97 -3.61
C LYS A 539 24.11 -14.02 -3.87
N GLU A 540 23.81 -15.25 -3.51
CA GLU A 540 24.72 -16.39 -3.58
C GLU A 540 25.21 -16.67 -4.98
N GLU A 541 24.32 -16.58 -5.96
CA GLU A 541 24.64 -16.86 -7.35
C GLU A 541 25.78 -15.97 -7.90
N TYR A 542 25.87 -14.71 -7.42
CA TYR A 542 26.92 -13.77 -7.82
C TYR A 542 28.26 -14.07 -7.17
N LEU A 543 28.26 -14.45 -5.88
CA LEU A 543 29.48 -14.82 -5.17
C LEU A 543 30.04 -16.14 -5.71
N LEU A 544 29.18 -17.13 -5.95
CA LEU A 544 29.58 -18.42 -6.49
C LEU A 544 30.21 -18.28 -7.87
N GLU A 545 29.62 -17.46 -8.73
CA GLU A 545 30.16 -17.19 -10.06
C GLU A 545 31.54 -16.47 -10.00
N LEU A 546 31.72 -15.51 -9.09
CA LEU A 546 33.02 -14.85 -8.90
C LEU A 546 34.11 -15.82 -8.44
N PHE A 547 33.80 -16.72 -7.51
CA PHE A 547 34.75 -17.74 -7.06
C PHE A 547 34.97 -18.83 -8.11
N THR A 548 33.99 -19.12 -8.95
CA THR A 548 34.15 -20.04 -10.09
C THR A 548 35.09 -19.47 -11.15
N ARG A 549 35.01 -18.16 -11.43
CA ARG A 549 35.87 -17.52 -12.43
C ARG A 549 37.28 -17.19 -11.93
N TYR A 550 37.40 -16.76 -10.68
CA TYR A 550 38.62 -16.11 -10.20
C TYR A 550 39.18 -16.67 -8.88
N GLY A 551 38.61 -17.76 -8.36
CA GLY A 551 39.00 -18.32 -7.07
C GLY A 551 38.71 -19.81 -6.96
N ASP A 552 38.33 -20.23 -5.75
CA ASP A 552 38.01 -21.62 -5.41
C ASP A 552 36.57 -21.68 -4.88
N PRO A 553 35.62 -22.30 -5.61
CA PRO A 553 34.21 -22.39 -5.21
C PRO A 553 33.99 -22.99 -3.82
N SER A 554 34.90 -23.85 -3.34
CA SER A 554 34.80 -24.45 -2.00
C SER A 554 35.08 -23.46 -0.86
N LYS A 555 35.62 -22.28 -1.17
CA LYS A 555 36.01 -21.25 -0.20
C LYS A 555 35.07 -20.05 -0.19
N LEU A 556 33.81 -20.26 -0.59
CA LEU A 556 32.76 -19.25 -0.60
C LEU A 556 32.63 -18.58 0.78
N PRO A 557 32.61 -17.24 0.87
CA PRO A 557 32.36 -16.55 2.13
C PRO A 557 30.92 -16.76 2.58
N ILE A 558 30.68 -16.67 3.90
CA ILE A 558 29.33 -16.71 4.47
C ILE A 558 28.50 -15.58 3.86
N LEU A 559 27.32 -15.91 3.35
CA LEU A 559 26.41 -14.95 2.73
C LEU A 559 26.01 -13.89 3.75
N PRO A 560 26.15 -12.59 3.40
CA PRO A 560 25.60 -11.55 4.25
C PRO A 560 24.06 -11.67 4.27
N PRO A 561 23.41 -11.32 5.40
CA PRO A 561 21.96 -11.41 5.49
C PRO A 561 21.32 -10.46 4.47
N LEU A 562 20.14 -10.83 3.97
CA LEU A 562 19.39 -10.01 3.03
C LEU A 562 19.17 -8.61 3.64
N PRO A 563 19.61 -7.52 2.98
CA PRO A 563 19.52 -6.17 3.56
C PRO A 563 18.08 -5.80 3.95
N GLU A 564 17.89 -5.04 5.04
CA GLU A 564 16.54 -4.75 5.55
C GLU A 564 15.63 -4.06 4.52
N TRP A 565 16.17 -3.18 3.67
CA TRP A 565 15.45 -2.52 2.58
C TRP A 565 15.02 -3.49 1.47
N CYS A 566 15.59 -4.70 1.39
CA CYS A 566 15.06 -5.74 0.50
C CYS A 566 13.72 -6.31 1.00
N ASN A 567 13.30 -6.01 2.23
CA ASN A 567 12.00 -6.37 2.78
C ASN A 567 10.93 -5.29 2.52
N GLU A 568 11.27 -4.23 1.77
CA GLU A 568 10.30 -3.25 1.26
C GLU A 568 9.40 -3.85 0.19
N GLY A 569 8.32 -4.44 0.69
CA GLY A 569 7.08 -4.78 0.02
C GLY A 569 5.98 -5.06 1.05
N HIS A 570 6.19 -4.62 2.28
CA HIS A 570 5.33 -4.87 3.43
C HIS A 570 4.97 -3.54 4.11
N ALA A 571 4.49 -2.58 3.32
CA ALA A 571 3.56 -1.55 3.78
C ALA A 571 2.18 -1.89 3.16
N VAL A 572 1.36 -2.46 4.04
CA VAL A 572 -0.06 -2.81 4.07
C VAL A 572 -0.96 -2.41 2.87
N GLU A 573 -1.35 -3.41 2.06
CA GLU A 573 -2.76 -3.60 1.67
C GLU A 573 -3.10 -5.08 1.88
N ASP A 574 -4.13 -5.30 2.69
CA ASP A 574 -4.63 -6.60 3.11
C ASP A 574 -5.49 -7.21 1.99
N LYS A 575 -4.84 -7.94 1.07
CA LYS A 575 -5.52 -8.96 0.26
C LYS A 575 -4.79 -10.29 0.37
N GLY A 576 -5.27 -11.09 1.31
CA GLY A 576 -5.09 -12.54 1.30
C GLY A 576 -3.65 -13.03 1.37
N ARG A 577 -2.81 -12.42 2.22
CA ARG A 577 -1.63 -13.14 2.71
C ARG A 577 -2.14 -14.42 3.38
N ARG A 578 -1.76 -15.59 2.86
CA ARG A 578 -1.73 -16.77 3.74
C ARG A 578 -0.82 -16.40 4.90
N ARG A 579 -1.39 -16.29 6.10
CA ARG A 579 -0.62 -16.06 7.34
C ARG A 579 0.53 -17.06 7.36
N GLY A 580 1.74 -16.57 7.64
CA GLY A 580 2.90 -17.44 7.79
C GLY A 580 2.65 -18.50 8.86
N LYS A 581 3.42 -19.59 8.85
CA LYS A 581 3.32 -20.59 9.92
C LYS A 581 3.74 -19.92 11.24
N GLU A 582 2.88 -19.98 12.25
CA GLU A 582 3.23 -19.51 13.60
C GLU A 582 4.42 -20.30 14.14
N PHE A 583 5.29 -19.61 14.87
CA PHE A 583 6.37 -20.25 15.60
C PHE A 583 5.78 -20.92 16.84
N ASP A 584 6.04 -22.23 17.00
CA ASP A 584 5.63 -23.00 18.17
C ASP A 584 6.86 -23.31 19.02
N LYS A 585 6.85 -22.80 20.25
CA LYS A 585 7.95 -22.97 21.21
C LYS A 585 7.75 -24.29 21.95
N SER A 586 8.72 -25.19 21.86
CA SER A 586 8.70 -26.44 22.63
C SER A 586 8.80 -26.13 24.14
N ASN A 587 7.76 -26.49 24.91
CA ASN A 587 7.62 -26.24 26.35
C ASN A 587 7.64 -24.76 26.76
N PRO A 588 6.58 -24.00 26.48
CA PRO A 588 6.48 -22.62 26.96
C PRO A 588 6.22 -22.62 28.48
N SER A 589 6.97 -21.79 29.20
CA SER A 589 6.79 -21.54 30.63
C SER A 589 6.17 -20.17 30.84
N PHE A 590 5.19 -20.09 31.74
CA PHE A 590 4.69 -18.81 32.21
C PHE A 590 5.74 -18.15 33.13
N MET A 591 5.56 -16.86 33.44
CA MET A 591 6.43 -16.12 34.36
C MET A 591 6.64 -16.88 35.67
N ASP A 592 7.91 -17.06 36.05
CA ASP A 592 8.30 -17.79 37.26
C ASP A 592 7.65 -17.18 38.52
N GLY A 593 7.13 -18.04 39.38
CA GLY A 593 6.45 -17.65 40.63
C GLY A 593 4.93 -17.52 40.53
N VAL A 594 4.33 -17.54 39.32
CA VAL A 594 2.87 -17.54 39.14
C VAL A 594 2.35 -18.95 38.98
N LYS A 595 1.38 -19.35 39.83
CA LYS A 595 0.78 -20.70 39.84
C LYS A 595 -0.53 -20.74 39.04
N GLY A 596 -0.94 -21.95 38.63
CA GLY A 596 -2.24 -22.20 38.00
C GLY A 596 -2.33 -21.85 36.51
N MET A 597 -1.19 -21.72 35.84
CA MET A 597 -1.10 -21.44 34.41
C MET A 597 -0.73 -22.72 33.66
N SER A 598 -1.54 -23.10 32.67
CA SER A 598 -1.29 -24.29 31.84
C SER A 598 -1.03 -23.87 30.39
N PRO A 599 0.08 -24.29 29.76
CA PRO A 599 0.34 -23.97 28.36
C PRO A 599 -0.65 -24.68 27.44
N ILE A 600 -1.14 -23.97 26.42
CA ILE A 600 -2.03 -24.53 25.40
C ILE A 600 -1.21 -25.02 24.20
N THR A 601 -1.53 -26.22 23.73
CA THR A 601 -0.91 -26.86 22.56
C THR A 601 -1.91 -26.96 21.39
N HIS A 602 -1.44 -27.45 20.24
CA HIS A 602 -2.27 -27.62 19.05
C HIS A 602 -3.44 -28.61 19.27
N PRO A 603 -4.62 -28.39 18.63
CA PRO A 603 -4.93 -27.34 17.64
C PRO A 603 -5.47 -26.03 18.25
N LYS A 604 -5.94 -26.03 19.50
CA LYS A 604 -6.59 -24.88 20.18
C LYS A 604 -5.67 -23.65 20.26
N LEU A 605 -4.35 -23.87 20.34
CA LEU A 605 -3.32 -22.81 20.27
C LEU A 605 -3.51 -21.86 19.08
N LEU A 606 -3.67 -22.41 17.86
CA LEU A 606 -3.79 -21.60 16.65
C LEU A 606 -5.09 -20.81 16.59
N GLU A 607 -6.16 -21.37 17.13
CA GLU A 607 -7.46 -20.71 17.18
C GLU A 607 -7.39 -19.46 18.06
N ILE A 608 -6.83 -19.58 19.27
CA ILE A 608 -6.69 -18.48 20.22
C ILE A 608 -5.73 -17.41 19.69
N GLN A 609 -4.57 -17.82 19.15
CA GLN A 609 -3.62 -16.90 18.52
C GLN A 609 -4.29 -16.10 17.40
N ARG A 610 -4.96 -16.79 16.46
CA ARG A 610 -5.64 -16.12 15.35
C ARG A 610 -6.72 -15.16 15.85
N ARG A 611 -7.50 -15.57 16.83
CA ARG A 611 -8.56 -14.74 17.39
C ARG A 611 -8.02 -13.45 18.01
N CYS A 612 -6.93 -13.53 18.78
CA CYS A 612 -6.30 -12.35 19.36
C CYS A 612 -5.70 -11.44 18.26
N GLN A 613 -5.08 -12.02 17.24
CA GLN A 613 -4.58 -11.28 16.09
C GLN A 613 -5.70 -10.55 15.33
N ASP A 614 -6.84 -11.21 15.13
CA ASP A 614 -8.01 -10.63 14.48
C ASP A 614 -8.63 -9.51 15.28
N MET A 615 -8.74 -9.66 16.62
CA MET A 615 -9.22 -8.60 17.50
C MET A 615 -8.31 -7.35 17.49
N CYS A 616 -7.01 -7.53 17.27
CA CYS A 616 -6.02 -6.44 17.19
C CYS A 616 -5.78 -5.90 15.77
N GLU A 617 -6.50 -6.41 14.75
CA GLU A 617 -6.26 -6.12 13.33
C GLU A 617 -4.81 -6.44 12.87
N TRP A 618 -4.18 -7.41 13.52
CA TRP A 618 -2.83 -7.87 13.22
C TRP A 618 -2.85 -8.93 12.11
N ARG A 619 -2.25 -8.62 10.96
CA ARG A 619 -2.23 -9.50 9.76
C ARG A 619 -0.92 -10.27 9.56
N SER A 620 0.01 -10.18 10.50
CA SER A 620 1.29 -10.88 10.49
C SER A 620 1.29 -12.03 11.51
N THR A 621 2.37 -12.81 11.56
CA THR A 621 2.58 -13.83 12.60
C THR A 621 3.09 -13.22 13.91
N GLY A 622 2.99 -13.96 15.00
CA GLY A 622 3.50 -13.56 16.31
C GLY A 622 2.56 -12.68 17.11
N PHE A 623 3.12 -12.09 18.18
CA PHE A 623 2.36 -11.37 19.21
C PHE A 623 1.68 -10.09 18.66
N PRO A 624 0.35 -9.95 18.82
CA PRO A 624 -0.39 -8.86 18.20
C PRO A 624 -0.42 -7.55 19.00
N GLY A 625 0.01 -7.54 20.26
CA GLY A 625 -0.11 -6.35 21.12
C GLY A 625 0.74 -5.15 20.68
N LEU A 626 0.24 -3.93 20.96
CA LEU A 626 0.85 -2.65 20.58
C LEU A 626 2.28 -2.48 21.13
N GLN A 627 3.29 -2.14 20.34
CA GLN A 627 4.67 -1.97 20.81
C GLN A 627 5.09 -0.50 20.89
N PRO A 628 5.39 0.04 22.10
CA PRO A 628 5.81 1.43 22.28
C PRO A 628 7.27 1.67 21.84
N VAL A 629 7.56 2.87 21.37
CA VAL A 629 8.88 3.33 20.94
C VAL A 629 9.58 4.16 22.02
N SER A 630 10.91 4.08 22.09
CA SER A 630 11.68 4.89 23.05
C SER A 630 11.62 6.38 22.70
N ILE A 631 11.49 7.23 23.72
CA ILE A 631 11.58 8.68 23.56
C ILE A 631 12.94 9.10 23.00
N ASN A 632 12.92 10.01 22.04
CA ASN A 632 14.09 10.70 21.48
C ASN A 632 13.72 12.17 21.19
N PHE A 633 14.67 12.97 20.70
CA PHE A 633 14.44 14.40 20.43
C PHE A 633 13.35 14.67 19.38
N GLU A 634 13.18 13.78 18.41
CA GLU A 634 12.22 13.97 17.32
C GLU A 634 10.78 13.69 17.79
N ASN A 635 10.57 12.59 18.52
CA ASN A 635 9.25 12.17 18.95
C ASN A 635 8.80 12.82 20.28
N LEU A 636 9.70 13.45 21.04
CA LEU A 636 9.37 14.23 22.24
C LEU A 636 8.38 15.37 21.90
N ALA A 637 8.46 15.93 20.70
CA ALA A 637 7.55 16.94 20.19
C ALA A 637 6.08 16.48 20.12
N PHE A 638 5.78 15.18 20.16
CA PHE A 638 4.39 14.70 20.23
C PHE A 638 3.69 15.12 21.53
N LEU A 639 4.42 15.17 22.65
CA LEU A 639 3.89 15.62 23.93
C LEU A 639 3.48 17.11 23.91
N GLN A 640 4.00 17.90 22.96
CA GLN A 640 3.60 19.29 22.72
C GLN A 640 2.38 19.40 21.79
N LYS A 641 2.29 18.52 20.79
CA LYS A 641 1.33 18.64 19.69
C LYS A 641 -0.03 18.02 19.99
N LYS A 642 -0.08 17.00 20.86
CA LYS A 642 -1.29 16.19 21.10
C LYS A 642 -1.50 15.93 22.60
N PRO A 643 -2.73 15.64 23.03
CA PRO A 643 -3.02 15.24 24.40
C PRO A 643 -2.53 13.81 24.68
N TYR A 644 -1.81 13.65 25.78
CA TYR A 644 -1.28 12.37 26.27
C TYR A 644 -1.67 12.15 27.73
N LYS A 645 -1.66 10.89 28.14
CA LYS A 645 -1.63 10.46 29.54
C LYS A 645 -0.27 9.82 29.83
N VAL A 646 0.13 9.84 31.09
CA VAL A 646 1.37 9.23 31.57
C VAL A 646 1.08 8.24 32.68
N SER A 647 1.84 7.15 32.70
CA SER A 647 1.89 6.17 33.79
C SER A 647 3.34 5.74 34.01
N TRP A 648 3.62 5.14 35.17
CA TRP A 648 4.89 4.45 35.41
C TRP A 648 5.02 3.21 34.52
N LYS A 649 6.24 2.82 34.20
CA LYS A 649 6.56 1.56 33.54
C LYS A 649 7.04 0.56 34.61
N ALA A 650 6.33 -0.55 34.79
CA ALA A 650 6.76 -1.58 35.71
C ALA A 650 7.82 -2.48 35.06
N ASP A 651 8.66 -3.10 35.89
CA ASP A 651 9.50 -4.23 35.48
C ASP A 651 8.70 -5.54 35.55
N GLY A 652 7.62 -5.61 34.77
CA GLY A 652 6.71 -6.75 34.69
C GLY A 652 6.82 -7.51 33.37
N THR A 653 6.32 -8.74 33.35
CA THR A 653 6.19 -9.52 32.11
C THR A 653 4.88 -9.16 31.43
N ARG A 654 4.96 -8.68 30.19
CA ARG A 654 3.77 -8.28 29.42
C ARG A 654 2.96 -9.50 28.99
N TYR A 655 1.65 -9.45 29.21
CA TYR A 655 0.71 -10.39 28.62
C TYR A 655 -0.54 -9.67 28.12
N MET A 656 -1.12 -10.16 27.03
CA MET A 656 -2.53 -9.88 26.73
C MET A 656 -3.40 -10.96 27.36
N MET A 657 -4.62 -10.60 27.77
CA MET A 657 -5.59 -11.54 28.32
C MET A 657 -6.86 -11.57 27.47
N LEU A 658 -7.15 -12.74 26.89
CA LEU A 658 -8.41 -13.05 26.22
C LEU A 658 -9.36 -13.68 27.24
N ILE A 659 -10.54 -13.08 27.41
CA ILE A 659 -11.62 -13.56 28.27
C ILE A 659 -12.76 -13.98 27.34
N ASP A 660 -12.99 -15.29 27.23
CA ASP A 660 -13.95 -15.84 26.28
C ASP A 660 -15.06 -16.70 26.90
N GLY A 661 -15.14 -16.69 28.23
CA GLY A 661 -16.18 -17.39 28.98
C GLY A 661 -15.65 -17.93 30.30
N ALA A 662 -16.52 -18.63 31.03
CA ALA A 662 -16.13 -19.30 32.26
C ALA A 662 -15.06 -20.37 31.96
N ASN A 663 -13.94 -20.34 32.68
CA ASN A 663 -12.75 -21.19 32.46
C ASN A 663 -12.09 -21.05 31.08
N GLU A 664 -12.52 -20.13 30.22
CA GLU A 664 -11.94 -19.86 28.91
C GLU A 664 -11.20 -18.50 28.97
N VAL A 665 -10.21 -18.42 29.86
CA VAL A 665 -9.37 -17.24 30.03
C VAL A 665 -7.92 -17.58 29.68
N TYR A 666 -7.36 -16.81 28.76
CA TYR A 666 -6.07 -17.08 28.14
C TYR A 666 -5.13 -15.89 28.24
N PHE A 667 -3.86 -16.15 28.46
CA PHE A 667 -2.79 -15.18 28.41
C PHE A 667 -1.90 -15.42 27.19
N LEU A 668 -1.49 -14.34 26.54
CA LEU A 668 -0.58 -14.37 25.42
C LEU A 668 0.67 -13.56 25.77
N ASP A 669 1.84 -14.19 25.71
CA ASP A 669 3.13 -13.53 25.95
C ASP A 669 3.74 -12.94 24.67
N ARG A 670 4.91 -12.30 24.79
CA ARG A 670 5.61 -11.70 23.65
C ARG A 670 6.11 -12.70 22.60
N ASP A 671 6.31 -13.96 22.98
CA ASP A 671 6.67 -15.05 22.08
C ASP A 671 5.43 -15.65 21.39
N ASN A 672 4.23 -15.08 21.65
CA ASN A 672 2.93 -15.55 21.18
C ASN A 672 2.53 -16.92 21.78
N CYS A 673 3.13 -17.33 22.89
CA CYS A 673 2.74 -18.52 23.62
C CYS A 673 1.42 -18.27 24.37
N VAL A 674 0.54 -19.28 24.40
CA VAL A 674 -0.79 -19.17 25.01
C VAL A 674 -0.85 -20.01 26.28
N PHE A 675 -1.35 -19.40 27.36
CA PHE A 675 -1.52 -20.06 28.66
C PHE A 675 -2.95 -19.90 29.13
N GLN A 676 -3.60 -20.98 29.54
CA GLN A 676 -4.92 -20.96 30.15
C GLN A 676 -4.79 -20.82 31.67
N VAL A 677 -5.69 -20.03 32.25
CA VAL A 677 -5.88 -19.94 33.70
C VAL A 677 -7.22 -20.55 34.08
N SER A 678 -7.21 -21.43 35.08
CA SER A 678 -8.43 -21.98 35.67
C SER A 678 -8.90 -21.11 36.84
N ASN A 679 -10.19 -21.17 37.16
CA ASN A 679 -10.79 -20.52 38.33
C ASN A 679 -10.69 -18.99 38.38
N LEU A 680 -10.49 -18.33 37.23
CA LEU A 680 -10.53 -16.87 37.13
C LEU A 680 -11.89 -16.41 36.59
N ARG A 681 -12.64 -15.63 37.38
CA ARG A 681 -14.02 -15.25 37.04
C ARG A 681 -14.20 -13.77 36.75
N PHE A 682 -14.78 -13.44 35.59
CA PHE A 682 -15.17 -12.07 35.18
C PHE A 682 -16.69 -11.95 35.07
N PRO A 683 -17.39 -11.53 36.13
CA PRO A 683 -18.84 -11.33 36.10
C PRO A 683 -19.25 -10.17 35.20
N ARG A 684 -20.38 -10.30 34.50
CA ARG A 684 -20.98 -9.14 33.83
C ARG A 684 -21.58 -8.18 34.86
N ARG A 685 -21.42 -6.87 34.64
CA ARG A 685 -21.93 -5.84 35.55
C ARG A 685 -23.44 -5.91 35.80
N LYS A 686 -24.23 -6.17 34.75
CA LYS A 686 -25.71 -6.25 34.84
C LYS A 686 -26.22 -7.64 35.23
N PHE A 687 -25.43 -8.68 34.98
CA PHE A 687 -25.79 -10.07 35.21
C PHE A 687 -24.64 -10.77 35.95
N PRO A 688 -24.53 -10.61 37.28
CA PRO A 688 -23.36 -11.06 38.06
C PRO A 688 -23.14 -12.58 38.04
N ASP A 689 -24.13 -13.36 37.63
CA ASP A 689 -24.02 -14.82 37.46
C ASP A 689 -23.38 -15.20 36.13
N GLU A 690 -23.47 -14.33 35.12
CA GLU A 690 -22.90 -14.55 33.79
C GLU A 690 -21.44 -14.11 33.71
N HIS A 691 -20.71 -14.74 32.78
CA HIS A 691 -19.31 -14.42 32.51
C HIS A 691 -19.17 -13.53 31.27
N VAL A 692 -18.22 -12.59 31.33
CA VAL A 692 -17.78 -11.83 30.17
C VAL A 692 -17.15 -12.77 29.13
N PHE A 693 -17.34 -12.46 27.85
CA PHE A 693 -16.82 -13.22 26.71
C PHE A 693 -16.31 -12.27 25.62
N GLY A 694 -15.63 -12.78 24.59
CA GLY A 694 -15.19 -11.96 23.45
C GLY A 694 -14.44 -10.67 23.83
N THR A 695 -13.69 -10.71 24.94
CA THR A 695 -13.04 -9.53 25.52
C THR A 695 -11.54 -9.71 25.52
N LEU A 696 -10.80 -8.72 25.03
CA LEU A 696 -9.34 -8.76 24.94
C LEU A 696 -8.75 -7.51 25.59
N VAL A 697 -7.91 -7.72 26.60
CA VAL A 697 -7.24 -6.65 27.34
C VAL A 697 -5.72 -6.78 27.25
N ASP A 698 -5.03 -5.65 27.37
CA ASP A 698 -3.56 -5.58 27.37
C ASP A 698 -3.07 -5.16 28.75
N GLY A 699 -1.99 -5.80 29.20
CA GLY A 699 -1.53 -5.67 30.57
C GLY A 699 -0.13 -6.19 30.80
N GLU A 700 0.27 -6.16 32.06
CA GLU A 700 1.54 -6.70 32.53
C GLU A 700 1.34 -7.42 33.87
N MET A 701 2.02 -8.55 34.02
CA MET A 701 2.09 -9.29 35.27
C MET A 701 3.31 -8.79 36.07
N VAL A 702 3.08 -8.40 37.31
CA VAL A 702 4.11 -7.94 38.25
C VAL A 702 4.06 -8.77 39.53
N ILE A 703 5.20 -8.94 40.19
CA ILE A 703 5.30 -9.51 41.53
C ILE A 703 5.56 -8.37 42.51
N ASP A 704 4.56 -8.08 43.34
CA ASP A 704 4.70 -7.16 44.46
C ASP A 704 5.34 -7.90 45.64
N ARG A 705 6.33 -7.29 46.28
CA ARG A 705 6.88 -7.77 47.55
C ARG A 705 6.24 -6.98 48.69
N VAL A 706 5.29 -7.60 49.38
CA VAL A 706 4.63 -7.01 50.55
C VAL A 706 4.92 -7.91 51.75
N ASP A 707 5.56 -7.36 52.79
CA ASP A 707 5.94 -8.07 54.02
C ASP A 707 6.70 -9.39 53.78
N GLY A 708 7.59 -9.41 52.77
CA GLY A 708 8.38 -10.58 52.39
C GLY A 708 7.62 -11.66 51.60
N LYS A 709 6.32 -11.48 51.34
CA LYS A 709 5.50 -12.36 50.49
C LYS A 709 5.41 -11.82 49.06
N ALA A 710 5.62 -12.69 48.08
CA ALA A 710 5.46 -12.39 46.66
C ALA A 710 3.98 -12.48 46.28
N LEU A 711 3.36 -11.35 45.93
CA LEU A 711 1.97 -11.24 45.48
C LEU A 711 1.95 -10.92 43.99
N CYS A 712 1.34 -11.81 43.20
CA CYS A 712 1.23 -11.63 41.77
C CYS A 712 0.04 -10.72 41.43
N ASN A 713 0.25 -9.70 40.60
CA ASN A 713 -0.80 -8.83 40.11
C ASN A 713 -0.72 -8.71 38.58
N TYR A 714 -1.86 -8.88 37.92
CA TYR A 714 -2.03 -8.47 36.53
C TYR A 714 -2.57 -7.04 36.50
N LEU A 715 -1.74 -6.12 36.02
CA LEU A 715 -2.05 -4.71 35.82
C LEU A 715 -2.58 -4.52 34.40
N VAL A 716 -3.90 -4.40 34.25
CA VAL A 716 -4.54 -4.07 32.97
C VAL A 716 -4.39 -2.58 32.68
N TYR A 717 -3.90 -2.22 31.50
CA TYR A 717 -3.65 -0.83 31.12
C TYR A 717 -4.30 -0.42 29.79
N ASP A 718 -4.86 -1.34 29.00
CA ASP A 718 -5.67 -1.01 27.83
C ASP A 718 -6.67 -2.15 27.50
N ILE A 719 -7.68 -1.86 26.69
CA ILE A 719 -8.70 -2.81 26.24
C ILE A 719 -8.95 -2.67 24.73
N VAL A 720 -8.90 -3.80 24.02
CA VAL A 720 -9.03 -3.86 22.56
C VAL A 720 -10.48 -4.11 22.16
N LYS A 721 -11.11 -5.12 22.77
CA LYS A 721 -12.53 -5.44 22.59
C LYS A 721 -13.18 -5.77 23.92
N PHE A 722 -14.46 -5.45 24.05
CA PHE A 722 -15.30 -5.83 25.19
C PHE A 722 -16.59 -6.46 24.64
N GLU A 723 -16.85 -7.73 24.93
CA GLU A 723 -18.00 -8.48 24.42
C GLU A 723 -18.22 -8.31 22.91
N ASN A 724 -17.12 -8.46 22.15
CA ASN A 724 -17.01 -8.25 20.70
C ASN A 724 -17.22 -6.81 20.21
N GLN A 725 -17.56 -5.87 21.09
CA GLN A 725 -17.64 -4.44 20.77
C GLN A 725 -16.25 -3.83 20.61
N GLU A 726 -16.12 -2.91 19.66
CA GLU A 726 -14.84 -2.32 19.23
C GLU A 726 -14.40 -1.15 20.12
N VAL A 727 -14.29 -1.41 21.42
CA VAL A 727 -13.88 -0.40 22.43
C VAL A 727 -12.50 0.18 22.11
N GLY A 728 -11.60 -0.60 21.50
CA GLY A 728 -10.29 -0.15 21.01
C GLY A 728 -10.34 1.04 20.05
N LYS A 729 -11.47 1.26 19.35
CA LYS A 729 -11.69 2.38 18.41
C LYS A 729 -12.26 3.64 19.07
N THR A 730 -12.26 3.68 20.40
CA THR A 730 -12.68 4.84 21.18
C THR A 730 -11.48 5.52 21.82
N ASP A 731 -11.64 6.76 22.28
CA ASP A 731 -10.58 7.48 22.99
C ASP A 731 -10.13 6.72 24.26
N PHE A 732 -8.87 6.91 24.65
CA PHE A 732 -8.24 6.16 25.72
C PHE A 732 -8.96 6.28 27.06
N ASP A 733 -9.56 7.45 27.38
CA ASP A 733 -10.31 7.64 28.62
C ASP A 733 -11.59 6.77 28.62
N ARG A 734 -12.28 6.61 27.49
CA ARG A 734 -13.40 5.66 27.36
C ARG A 734 -12.96 4.21 27.51
N ARG A 735 -11.79 3.84 26.99
CA ARG A 735 -11.22 2.49 27.16
C ARG A 735 -10.92 2.18 28.62
N MET A 736 -10.25 3.11 29.32
CA MET A 736 -9.98 3.00 30.76
C MET A 736 -11.28 3.00 31.59
N PHE A 737 -12.27 3.80 31.20
CA PHE A 737 -13.59 3.80 31.82
C PHE A 737 -14.29 2.43 31.67
N CYS A 738 -14.20 1.81 30.49
CA CYS A 738 -14.73 0.47 30.24
C CYS A 738 -14.06 -0.58 31.13
N ILE A 739 -12.72 -0.60 31.22
CA ILE A 739 -11.98 -1.51 32.11
C ILE A 739 -12.47 -1.38 33.55
N ARG A 740 -12.57 -0.15 34.05
CA ARG A 740 -13.01 0.11 35.42
C ARG A 740 -14.44 -0.38 35.66
N LYS A 741 -15.37 0.05 34.81
CA LYS A 741 -16.81 -0.20 35.01
C LYS A 741 -17.23 -1.63 34.72
N GLU A 742 -16.65 -2.25 33.71
CA GLU A 742 -17.15 -3.53 33.20
C GLU A 742 -16.28 -4.73 33.63
N LEU A 743 -15.03 -4.52 34.07
CA LEU A 743 -14.15 -5.61 34.53
C LEU A 743 -13.76 -5.48 36.01
N VAL A 744 -13.26 -4.32 36.44
CA VAL A 744 -12.70 -4.17 37.80
C VAL A 744 -13.79 -4.07 38.87
N GLU A 745 -14.71 -3.11 38.74
CA GLU A 745 -15.79 -2.90 39.72
C GLU A 745 -16.67 -4.17 39.87
N PRO A 746 -17.12 -4.86 38.80
CA PRO A 746 -17.93 -6.08 38.94
C PRO A 746 -17.19 -7.21 39.67
N ARG A 747 -15.89 -7.37 39.43
CA ARG A 747 -15.07 -8.34 40.16
C ARG A 747 -14.92 -7.98 41.63
N GLN A 748 -14.72 -6.71 41.96
CA GLN A 748 -14.65 -6.24 43.34
C GLN A 748 -15.97 -6.50 44.07
N MET A 749 -17.11 -6.19 43.44
CA MET A 749 -18.43 -6.48 43.98
C MET A 749 -18.65 -7.98 44.19
N ALA A 750 -18.27 -8.82 43.22
CA ALA A 750 -18.39 -10.26 43.35
C ALA A 750 -17.49 -10.84 44.46
N LYS A 751 -16.29 -10.28 44.67
CA LYS A 751 -15.42 -10.64 45.80
C LYS A 751 -16.03 -10.25 47.15
N THR A 752 -16.71 -9.11 47.23
CA THR A 752 -17.40 -8.66 48.46
C THR A 752 -18.64 -9.50 48.74
N ASN A 753 -19.35 -9.93 47.70
CA ASN A 753 -20.57 -10.74 47.80
C ASN A 753 -20.30 -12.25 47.92
N GLY A 754 -19.03 -12.68 48.02
CA GLY A 754 -18.66 -14.10 48.14
C GLY A 754 -18.80 -14.92 46.85
N LEU A 755 -19.10 -14.28 45.71
CA LEU A 755 -19.21 -14.90 44.38
C LEU A 755 -17.85 -15.23 43.73
N ILE A 756 -16.77 -14.67 44.28
CA ILE A 756 -15.38 -14.98 43.91
C ILE A 756 -14.62 -15.26 45.20
N ASP A 757 -14.09 -16.47 45.33
CA ASP A 757 -13.17 -16.82 46.40
C ASP A 757 -11.78 -16.22 46.12
N ARG A 758 -11.35 -15.31 47.02
CA ARG A 758 -10.05 -14.65 46.91
C ARG A 758 -8.88 -15.60 47.06
N SER A 759 -9.05 -16.70 47.81
CA SER A 759 -7.99 -17.67 48.07
C SER A 759 -7.77 -18.64 46.90
N ALA A 760 -8.79 -18.79 46.04
CA ALA A 760 -8.73 -19.64 44.85
C ALA A 760 -8.02 -18.96 43.65
N GLU A 761 -7.90 -17.62 43.63
CA GLU A 761 -7.23 -16.89 42.55
C GLU A 761 -5.72 -16.75 42.84
N HIS A 762 -4.87 -17.23 41.92
CA HIS A 762 -3.42 -17.20 42.08
C HIS A 762 -2.77 -15.82 41.90
N PHE A 763 -3.51 -14.84 41.36
CA PHE A 763 -3.05 -13.46 41.21
C PHE A 763 -4.24 -12.49 41.28
N SER A 764 -3.95 -11.22 41.57
CA SER A 764 -4.95 -10.16 41.58
C SER A 764 -5.07 -9.47 40.23
N PHE A 765 -6.29 -9.12 39.81
CA PHE A 765 -6.55 -8.31 38.62
C PHE A 765 -6.77 -6.85 39.04
N ARG A 766 -5.92 -5.92 38.58
CA ARG A 766 -5.98 -4.49 38.94
C ARG A 766 -5.84 -3.61 37.71
N MET A 767 -6.49 -2.45 37.73
CA MET A 767 -6.29 -1.43 36.70
C MET A 767 -5.02 -0.64 36.99
N LYS A 768 -4.22 -0.38 35.95
CA LYS A 768 -3.10 0.54 36.01
C LYS A 768 -3.60 1.98 35.85
N GLU A 769 -3.16 2.86 36.74
CA GLU A 769 -3.60 4.25 36.73
C GLU A 769 -2.81 5.08 35.72
N PHE A 770 -3.51 6.01 35.06
CA PHE A 770 -2.94 6.96 34.10
C PHE A 770 -3.33 8.37 34.49
N TRP A 771 -2.36 9.28 34.42
CA TRP A 771 -2.51 10.67 34.84
C TRP A 771 -2.27 11.63 33.69
N ASP A 772 -2.61 12.89 33.91
CA ASP A 772 -2.18 13.96 33.03
C ASP A 772 -0.65 14.07 32.99
N VAL A 773 -0.09 14.43 31.83
CA VAL A 773 1.37 14.53 31.62
C VAL A 773 2.03 15.51 32.60
N SER A 774 1.30 16.50 33.11
CA SER A 774 1.80 17.41 34.16
C SER A 774 2.26 16.70 35.44
N LEU A 775 1.75 15.50 35.74
CA LEU A 775 2.14 14.72 36.91
C LEU A 775 3.40 13.87 36.70
N THR A 776 4.10 14.02 35.56
CA THR A 776 5.35 13.30 35.29
C THR A 776 6.39 13.46 36.41
N ARG A 777 6.50 14.66 37.00
CA ARG A 777 7.44 14.92 38.09
C ARG A 777 7.12 14.09 39.33
N ASP A 778 5.84 13.98 39.68
CA ASP A 778 5.38 13.25 40.85
C ASP A 778 5.55 11.74 40.67
N LEU A 779 5.31 11.22 39.46
CA LEU A 779 5.54 9.81 39.12
C LEU A 779 7.02 9.40 39.18
N LEU A 780 7.94 10.34 38.98
CA LEU A 780 9.38 10.14 39.11
C LEU A 780 9.93 10.47 40.51
N SER A 781 9.06 10.77 41.47
CA SER A 781 9.44 11.04 42.85
C SER A 781 9.65 9.74 43.62
N GLU A 782 10.61 9.74 44.55
CA GLU A 782 10.81 8.60 45.45
C GLU A 782 9.57 8.25 46.28
N LYS A 783 8.75 9.26 46.59
CA LYS A 783 7.51 9.09 47.34
C LYS A 783 6.55 8.17 46.59
N PHE A 784 6.40 8.37 45.28
CA PHE A 784 5.52 7.54 44.46
C PHE A 784 6.11 6.14 44.25
N THR A 785 7.40 6.03 43.92
CA THR A 785 8.03 4.72 43.68
C THR A 785 8.02 3.82 44.92
N LYS A 786 8.16 4.39 46.13
CA LYS A 786 8.06 3.64 47.40
C LYS A 786 6.64 3.17 47.74
N GLN A 787 5.59 3.74 47.12
CA GLN A 787 4.21 3.27 47.30
C GLN A 787 3.89 2.03 46.46
N LEU A 788 4.71 1.74 45.46
CA LEU A 788 4.55 0.58 44.60
C LEU A 788 5.27 -0.63 45.22
N GLY A 789 4.62 -1.79 45.19
CA GLY A 789 5.19 -3.05 45.70
C GLY A 789 6.21 -3.71 44.74
N HIS A 790 6.40 -3.13 43.56
CA HIS A 790 7.26 -3.64 42.48
C HIS A 790 8.19 -2.55 41.95
N GLU A 791 9.23 -2.97 41.24
CA GLU A 791 10.21 -2.06 40.65
C GLU A 791 9.64 -1.30 39.44
N VAL A 792 10.09 -0.04 39.31
CA VAL A 792 9.71 0.87 38.23
C VAL A 792 10.95 1.19 37.41
N ASP A 793 10.89 0.94 36.10
CA ASP A 793 12.03 1.11 35.19
C ASP A 793 11.84 2.25 34.17
N GLY A 794 10.82 3.09 34.37
CA GLY A 794 10.58 4.27 33.53
C GLY A 794 9.15 4.77 33.54
N LEU A 795 8.75 5.40 32.43
CA LEU A 795 7.41 5.93 32.18
C LEU A 795 6.89 5.47 30.82
N VAL A 796 5.57 5.45 30.68
CA VAL A 796 4.85 5.22 29.41
C VAL A 796 3.91 6.39 29.18
N TYR A 797 3.93 6.92 27.96
CA TYR A 797 3.08 8.00 27.49
C TYR A 797 2.11 7.46 26.44
N GLN A 798 0.82 7.52 26.76
CA GLN A 798 -0.27 7.03 25.94
C GLN A 798 -1.05 8.21 25.31
N PRO A 799 -1.15 8.30 23.98
CA PRO A 799 -1.97 9.33 23.32
C PRO A 799 -3.46 9.12 23.63
N MET A 800 -4.18 10.21 23.90
CA MET A 800 -5.58 10.12 24.32
C MET A 800 -6.54 9.81 23.16
N LEU A 801 -6.30 10.38 21.98
CA LEU A 801 -7.22 10.32 20.83
C LEU A 801 -6.86 9.23 19.81
N MET A 802 -5.97 8.31 20.19
CA MET A 802 -5.50 7.24 19.32
C MET A 802 -6.35 5.98 19.50
N ASP A 803 -6.78 5.39 18.39
CA ASP A 803 -7.33 4.03 18.35
C ASP A 803 -6.26 2.97 18.68
N TYR A 804 -6.65 1.95 19.45
CA TYR A 804 -5.79 0.79 19.66
C TYR A 804 -5.52 0.08 18.32
N SER A 805 -4.25 -0.12 18.02
CA SER A 805 -3.77 -0.87 16.86
C SER A 805 -2.62 -1.77 17.26
N GLY A 806 -2.68 -3.05 16.83
CA GLY A 806 -1.65 -4.03 17.14
C GLY A 806 -0.31 -3.73 16.46
N GLY A 807 0.79 -4.24 17.05
CA GLY A 807 2.14 -4.09 16.51
C GLY A 807 2.81 -2.74 16.81
N PRO A 808 3.93 -2.40 16.13
CA PRO A 808 4.70 -1.19 16.42
C PRO A 808 3.93 0.10 16.19
N ASN A 809 3.91 0.98 17.19
CA ASN A 809 3.27 2.28 17.10
C ASN A 809 4.25 3.40 17.47
N LEU A 810 4.45 4.35 16.56
CA LEU A 810 5.44 5.42 16.70
C LEU A 810 5.01 6.53 17.67
N GLU A 811 3.73 6.58 18.02
CA GLU A 811 3.15 7.63 18.86
C GLU A 811 3.00 7.20 20.33
N VAL A 812 2.98 5.90 20.65
CA VAL A 812 3.04 5.44 22.04
C VAL A 812 4.48 5.41 22.50
N LEU A 813 4.81 6.24 23.49
CA LEU A 813 6.18 6.49 23.86
C LEU A 813 6.52 5.81 25.20
N LYS A 814 7.73 5.29 25.32
CA LYS A 814 8.31 4.87 26.58
C LYS A 814 9.57 5.66 26.86
N TRP A 815 9.73 6.09 28.09
CA TRP A 815 10.95 6.71 28.57
C TRP A 815 11.56 5.83 29.64
N LYS A 816 12.87 5.62 29.57
CA LYS A 816 13.66 5.00 30.63
C LYS A 816 14.79 5.95 31.03
N PRO A 817 15.16 6.01 32.32
CA PRO A 817 16.39 6.66 32.72
C PRO A 817 17.58 6.12 31.90
N PRO A 818 18.52 6.97 31.45
CA PRO A 818 19.66 6.51 30.66
C PRO A 818 20.47 5.40 31.34
N SER A 819 20.55 5.42 32.68
CA SER A 819 21.19 4.39 33.51
C SER A 819 20.49 3.02 33.48
N LEU A 820 19.24 2.95 33.04
CA LEU A 820 18.42 1.73 32.94
C LEU A 820 18.21 1.29 31.49
N ASN A 821 18.93 1.89 30.52
CA ASN A 821 18.93 1.40 29.15
C ASN A 821 19.80 0.15 29.03
N SER A 822 19.16 -0.94 28.66
CA SER A 822 19.77 -2.26 28.52
C SER A 822 19.41 -2.90 27.18
N VAL A 823 20.26 -3.84 26.74
CA VAL A 823 20.03 -4.68 25.56
C VAL A 823 20.23 -6.13 25.97
N ASP A 824 19.35 -7.01 25.51
CA ASP A 824 19.51 -8.45 25.70
C ASP A 824 20.31 -9.05 24.54
N PHE A 825 21.45 -9.64 24.85
CA PHE A 825 22.38 -10.27 23.92
C PHE A 825 22.42 -11.78 24.10
N LYS A 826 22.76 -12.50 23.04
CA LYS A 826 23.22 -13.89 23.17
C LYS A 826 24.73 -13.86 23.42
N LEU A 827 25.18 -14.40 24.55
CA LEU A 827 26.60 -14.50 24.87
C LEU A 827 27.20 -15.73 24.19
N VAL A 828 28.35 -15.56 23.56
CA VAL A 828 29.17 -16.65 23.04
C VAL A 828 30.61 -16.43 23.47
N LEU A 829 31.20 -17.38 24.17
CA LEU A 829 32.60 -17.31 24.58
C LEU A 829 33.52 -17.78 23.44
N GLY A 830 34.51 -16.96 23.09
CA GLY A 830 35.53 -17.25 22.07
C GLY A 830 36.94 -17.20 22.65
N LYS A 831 37.86 -17.98 22.07
CA LYS A 831 39.30 -17.89 22.39
C LYS A 831 39.97 -16.89 21.45
N GLU A 832 40.76 -15.98 22.00
CA GLU A 832 41.62 -15.09 21.22
C GLU A 832 43.04 -15.67 21.16
N GLU A 833 43.44 -16.14 19.98
CA GLU A 833 44.81 -16.59 19.70
C GLU A 833 45.39 -15.75 18.56
N ARG A 834 46.49 -15.04 18.84
CA ARG A 834 47.31 -14.35 17.83
C ARG A 834 48.79 -14.67 18.06
N PRO A 835 49.61 -14.75 17.01
CA PRO A 835 51.05 -14.93 17.16
C PRO A 835 51.65 -13.82 18.04
N GLY A 836 52.23 -14.20 19.19
CA GLY A 836 52.85 -13.27 20.14
C GLY A 836 51.97 -12.75 21.28
N MET A 837 50.71 -13.19 21.41
CA MET A 837 49.81 -12.83 22.52
C MET A 837 49.49 -14.04 23.41
N LEU A 838 49.34 -13.81 24.72
CA LEU A 838 48.86 -14.83 25.65
C LEU A 838 47.39 -15.19 25.33
N PRO A 839 47.00 -16.48 25.32
CA PRO A 839 45.62 -16.89 25.05
C PRO A 839 44.66 -16.25 26.06
N GLY A 840 43.65 -15.54 25.56
CA GLY A 840 42.60 -14.89 26.37
C GLY A 840 41.20 -15.38 26.02
N LEU A 841 40.30 -15.40 27.00
CA LEU A 841 38.87 -15.68 26.77
C LEU A 841 38.14 -14.36 26.50
N LYS A 842 37.30 -14.34 25.45
CA LYS A 842 36.55 -13.16 25.03
C LYS A 842 35.06 -13.44 24.95
N GLY A 843 34.24 -12.56 25.51
CA GLY A 843 32.79 -12.66 25.42
C GLY A 843 32.28 -11.90 24.20
N LEU A 844 31.67 -12.60 23.25
CA LEU A 844 31.08 -12.03 22.05
C LEU A 844 29.57 -11.88 22.27
N LEU A 845 29.05 -10.66 22.08
CA LEU A 845 27.64 -10.33 22.28
C LEU A 845 26.91 -10.32 20.93
N PHE A 846 25.91 -11.17 20.75
CA PHE A 846 25.12 -11.28 19.51
C PHE A 846 23.71 -10.71 19.67
N VAL A 847 23.21 -10.09 18.60
CA VAL A 847 21.82 -9.59 18.47
C VAL A 847 21.12 -10.32 17.32
N GLY A 848 19.80 -10.42 17.39
CA GLY A 848 19.01 -11.09 16.37
C GLY A 848 19.10 -10.39 15.02
N LYS A 849 19.17 -11.16 13.93
CA LYS A 849 19.29 -10.67 12.54
C LYS A 849 20.63 -10.00 12.18
N LEU A 850 21.64 -10.11 13.03
CA LEU A 850 23.02 -9.75 12.71
C LEU A 850 23.89 -11.02 12.73
N ASN A 851 24.63 -11.28 11.65
CA ASN A 851 25.43 -12.49 11.51
C ASN A 851 26.83 -12.36 12.16
N THR A 852 27.24 -11.15 12.54
CA THR A 852 28.46 -10.86 13.28
C THR A 852 28.14 -10.54 14.74
N HIS A 853 29.13 -10.63 15.63
CA HIS A 853 28.97 -10.13 16.99
C HIS A 853 28.73 -8.61 16.93
N PHE A 854 27.81 -8.13 17.77
CA PHE A 854 27.43 -6.73 17.86
C PHE A 854 28.43 -5.93 18.69
N ALA A 855 28.92 -6.54 19.78
CA ALA A 855 29.87 -5.96 20.70
C ALA A 855 30.64 -7.06 21.43
N GLU A 856 31.58 -6.64 22.27
CA GLU A 856 32.39 -7.53 23.08
C GLU A 856 32.21 -7.17 24.56
N ILE A 857 32.34 -8.17 25.42
CA ILE A 857 32.30 -8.01 26.87
C ILE A 857 33.51 -8.72 27.49
N LYS A 858 34.09 -8.10 28.51
CA LYS A 858 35.16 -8.71 29.29
C LYS A 858 34.59 -9.89 30.08
N VAL A 859 35.17 -11.08 29.91
CA VAL A 859 34.69 -12.29 30.58
C VAL A 859 35.05 -12.23 32.06
N THR A 860 34.04 -12.41 32.91
CA THR A 860 34.17 -12.63 34.36
C THR A 860 33.85 -14.10 34.68
N LYS A 861 34.22 -14.60 35.86
CA LYS A 861 33.87 -15.97 36.30
C LYS A 861 32.38 -16.26 36.27
N GLU A 862 31.54 -15.24 36.47
CA GLU A 862 30.08 -15.36 36.38
C GLU A 862 29.60 -15.53 34.93
N LEU A 863 30.24 -14.88 33.96
CA LEU A 863 29.88 -15.01 32.55
C LEU A 863 30.33 -16.35 31.94
N GLU A 864 31.33 -17.02 32.54
CA GLU A 864 31.80 -18.33 32.08
C GLU A 864 30.71 -19.41 32.13
N SER A 865 29.80 -19.36 33.11
CA SER A 865 28.68 -20.31 33.23
C SER A 865 27.47 -19.97 32.35
N LEU A 866 27.50 -18.82 31.66
CA LEU A 866 26.39 -18.28 30.87
C LEU A 866 26.63 -18.37 29.35
N ASP A 867 27.58 -19.19 28.90
CA ASP A 867 27.81 -19.40 27.46
C ASP A 867 26.55 -19.92 26.76
N GLN A 868 26.29 -19.39 25.56
CA GLN A 868 25.08 -19.61 24.75
C GLN A 868 23.76 -19.10 25.34
N LYS A 869 23.76 -18.46 26.52
CA LYS A 869 22.54 -17.91 27.16
C LYS A 869 22.22 -16.50 26.67
N ILE A 870 20.97 -16.08 26.92
CA ILE A 870 20.54 -14.69 26.72
C ILE A 870 20.81 -13.93 28.01
N ILE A 871 21.60 -12.86 27.90
CA ILE A 871 21.99 -12.01 29.02
C ILE A 871 21.54 -10.57 28.76
N GLU A 872 21.13 -9.87 29.81
CA GLU A 872 20.83 -8.45 29.75
C GLU A 872 22.08 -7.65 30.13
N CYS A 873 22.46 -6.70 29.29
CA CYS A 873 23.62 -5.84 29.52
C CYS A 873 23.24 -4.35 29.45
N LYS A 874 23.89 -3.53 30.26
CA LYS A 874 23.83 -2.05 30.19
C LYS A 874 25.17 -1.47 29.77
N VAL A 875 25.17 -0.21 29.35
CA VAL A 875 26.41 0.53 29.07
C VAL A 875 26.77 1.40 30.27
N GLU A 876 27.98 1.22 30.79
CA GLU A 876 28.60 2.15 31.75
C GLU A 876 30.02 2.46 31.29
N ASN A 877 30.43 3.73 31.33
CA ASN A 877 31.77 4.17 30.89
C ASN A 877 32.17 3.68 29.47
N ASN A 878 31.20 3.63 28.54
CA ASN A 878 31.35 3.09 27.18
C ASN A 878 31.67 1.58 27.08
N GLU A 879 31.53 0.82 28.16
CA GLU A 879 31.68 -0.64 28.16
C GLU A 879 30.34 -1.34 28.47
N TRP A 880 30.14 -2.53 27.90
CA TRP A 880 28.98 -3.36 28.22
C TRP A 880 29.21 -4.11 29.54
N ILE A 881 28.25 -3.99 30.45
CA ILE A 881 28.28 -4.65 31.76
C ILE A 881 27.09 -5.58 31.89
N PHE A 882 27.36 -6.81 32.34
CA PHE A 882 26.34 -7.82 32.64
C PHE A 882 25.42 -7.36 33.78
N MET A 883 24.11 -7.55 33.60
CA MET A 883 23.10 -7.27 34.63
C MET A 883 22.50 -8.55 35.20
N ARG A 884 21.96 -9.42 34.34
CA ARG A 884 21.28 -10.66 34.72
C ARG A 884 21.09 -11.61 33.53
N GLU A 885 20.81 -12.88 33.82
CA GLU A 885 20.30 -13.83 32.81
C GLU A 885 18.82 -13.56 32.49
N ARG A 886 18.45 -13.74 31.22
CA ARG A 886 17.07 -13.63 30.72
C ARG A 886 16.48 -15.00 30.43
N THR A 887 16.03 -15.70 31.48
CA THR A 887 15.36 -17.01 31.36
C THR A 887 14.01 -16.92 30.66
N ASP A 888 13.37 -15.75 30.68
CA ASP A 888 12.10 -15.45 30.03
C ASP A 888 12.22 -15.27 28.50
N LYS A 889 13.44 -15.21 27.95
CA LYS A 889 13.66 -14.91 26.52
C LYS A 889 14.32 -16.05 25.77
N SER A 890 13.72 -16.40 24.64
CA SER A 890 14.30 -17.39 23.71
C SER A 890 15.28 -16.79 22.70
N PHE A 891 15.20 -15.49 22.43
CA PHE A 891 16.02 -14.81 21.44
C PHE A 891 16.60 -13.50 21.96
N PRO A 892 17.80 -13.10 21.52
CA PRO A 892 18.33 -11.77 21.84
C PRO A 892 17.47 -10.68 21.18
N ASN A 893 17.65 -9.44 21.62
CA ASN A 893 17.02 -8.30 20.96
C ASN A 893 17.40 -8.25 19.47
N SER A 894 16.50 -7.79 18.62
CA SER A 894 16.82 -7.58 17.20
C SER A 894 17.89 -6.51 17.04
N HIS A 895 18.67 -6.58 15.97
CA HIS A 895 19.66 -5.57 15.61
C HIS A 895 19.08 -4.15 15.62
N LYS A 896 17.88 -3.97 15.06
CA LYS A 896 17.16 -2.69 15.07
C LYS A 896 16.84 -2.21 16.49
N THR A 897 16.42 -3.12 17.37
CA THR A 897 16.17 -2.80 18.79
C THR A 897 17.46 -2.39 19.50
N ALA A 898 18.55 -3.12 19.30
CA ALA A 898 19.85 -2.81 19.88
C ALA A 898 20.37 -1.44 19.42
N ILE A 899 20.32 -1.13 18.11
CA ILE A 899 20.66 0.20 17.58
C ILE A 899 19.77 1.29 18.20
N SER A 900 18.47 1.05 18.32
CA SER A 900 17.55 2.03 18.92
C SER A 900 17.87 2.33 20.38
N VAL A 901 18.32 1.32 21.14
CA VAL A 901 18.78 1.50 22.52
C VAL A 901 20.12 2.25 22.53
N CYS A 902 21.08 1.86 21.68
CA CYS A 902 22.36 2.58 21.55
C CYS A 902 22.18 4.05 21.17
N ASN A 903 21.23 4.38 20.29
CA ASN A 903 20.91 5.76 19.95
C ASN A 903 20.31 6.51 21.16
N SER A 904 19.42 5.85 21.92
CA SER A 904 18.90 6.41 23.17
C SER A 904 19.98 6.66 24.22
N ILE A 905 21.05 5.85 24.22
CA ILE A 905 22.22 6.03 25.09
C ILE A 905 23.13 7.16 24.58
N ARG A 906 23.34 7.29 23.27
CA ARG A 906 24.20 8.33 22.65
C ARG A 906 23.62 9.73 22.79
N THR A 907 22.31 9.86 22.63
CA THR A 907 21.60 11.14 22.74
C THR A 907 20.47 11.03 23.77
N PRO A 908 20.80 10.95 25.07
CA PRO A 908 19.81 10.65 26.09
C PRO A 908 18.88 11.84 26.34
N ILE A 909 17.58 11.54 26.40
CA ILE A 909 16.61 12.41 27.05
C ILE A 909 16.70 12.12 28.54
N THR A 910 17.46 12.93 29.27
CA THR A 910 17.64 12.78 30.73
C THR A 910 16.34 13.11 31.46
N LYS A 911 16.28 12.76 32.75
CA LYS A 911 15.14 13.08 33.63
C LYS A 911 14.89 14.59 33.62
N GLU A 912 15.94 15.39 33.75
CA GLU A 912 15.89 16.85 33.83
C GLU A 912 15.35 17.43 32.52
N ARG A 913 15.83 16.95 31.37
CA ARG A 913 15.37 17.40 30.05
C ARG A 913 13.91 17.06 29.79
N LEU A 914 13.49 15.85 30.18
CA LEU A 914 12.10 15.43 30.03
C LEU A 914 11.17 16.32 30.87
N LEU A 915 11.55 16.58 32.13
CA LEU A 915 10.78 17.43 33.03
C LEU A 915 10.73 18.87 32.54
N ASP A 916 11.87 19.44 32.14
CA ASP A 916 11.94 20.78 31.55
C ASP A 916 11.07 20.89 30.29
N PHE A 917 11.08 19.87 29.44
CA PHE A 917 10.23 19.84 28.25
C PHE A 917 8.74 19.87 28.62
N ILE A 918 8.34 19.05 29.59
CA ILE A 918 6.93 18.93 30.02
C ILE A 918 6.46 20.20 30.73
N ASP A 919 7.32 20.83 31.51
CA ASP A 919 6.98 22.05 32.25
C ASP A 919 6.76 23.23 31.29
N ASN A 920 7.56 23.32 30.22
CA ASN A 920 7.55 24.47 29.31
C ASN A 920 6.76 24.27 28.01
N TYR A 921 6.71 23.05 27.48
CA TYR A 921 6.23 22.78 26.11
C TYR A 921 5.12 21.75 26.01
N ARG A 922 4.64 21.14 27.10
CA ARG A 922 3.54 20.17 27.01
C ARG A 922 2.32 20.76 26.34
N TRP A 923 1.54 19.91 25.68
CA TRP A 923 0.25 20.29 25.12
C TRP A 923 -0.65 20.86 26.21
N GLN A 924 -1.27 22.02 25.94
CA GLN A 924 -2.28 22.62 26.80
C GLN A 924 -3.61 22.70 26.04
N PRO A 925 -4.74 22.38 26.69
CA PRO A 925 -6.04 22.56 26.07
C PRO A 925 -6.26 24.04 25.73
N LYS A 926 -6.65 24.34 24.49
CA LYS A 926 -7.03 25.70 24.08
C LYS A 926 -8.13 26.19 25.02
N LYS A 927 -7.86 27.24 25.81
CA LYS A 927 -8.91 27.91 26.59
C LYS A 927 -10.04 28.30 25.62
N ARG A 928 -11.27 27.83 25.85
CA ARG A 928 -12.45 28.44 25.19
C ARG A 928 -12.42 29.93 25.51
N PRO A 929 -12.68 30.83 24.54
CA PRO A 929 -13.05 32.19 24.89
C PRO A 929 -14.28 32.11 25.81
N LEU A 930 -14.22 32.77 26.96
CA LEU A 930 -15.42 33.00 27.75
C LEU A 930 -16.42 33.76 26.87
N PRO A 931 -17.74 33.46 26.93
CA PRO A 931 -18.73 34.28 26.27
C PRO A 931 -18.57 35.72 26.74
N GLU A 932 -18.54 36.68 25.82
CA GLU A 932 -18.59 38.10 26.16
C GLU A 932 -19.85 38.36 27.00
N ASP A 933 -19.65 38.89 28.21
CA ASP A 933 -20.73 39.39 29.04
C ASP A 933 -21.46 40.49 28.26
N ASN A 934 -22.64 40.14 27.73
CA ASN A 934 -23.63 41.11 27.28
C ASN A 934 -24.13 41.90 28.49
N CYS A 935 -23.36 42.91 28.89
CA CYS A 935 -23.79 43.93 29.83
C CYS A 935 -24.69 44.93 29.11
N HIS A 936 -25.93 44.52 28.80
CA HIS A 936 -27.01 45.44 28.48
C HIS A 936 -27.91 45.63 29.71
N SER A 937 -27.72 46.79 30.33
CA SER A 937 -28.69 47.59 31.09
C SER A 937 -30.05 46.94 31.43
N SER A 938 -30.27 46.65 32.71
CA SER A 938 -31.61 46.72 33.30
C SER A 938 -31.56 47.53 34.59
N LYS A 939 -32.01 48.79 34.46
CA LYS A 939 -32.30 49.70 35.57
C LYS A 939 -33.28 49.02 36.55
N ARG A 940 -32.92 49.00 37.83
CA ARG A 940 -33.88 48.89 38.93
C ARG A 940 -34.90 50.03 38.81
N ARG A 941 -36.18 49.70 38.67
CA ARG A 941 -37.28 50.58 39.08
C ARG A 941 -37.85 50.05 40.39
N LYS A 942 -37.86 50.93 41.38
CA LYS A 942 -38.77 50.87 42.53
C LYS A 942 -40.21 50.94 41.99
N HIS A 943 -40.99 49.90 42.21
CA HIS A 943 -42.30 49.88 42.87
C HIS A 943 -42.96 48.52 42.67
#